data_AF-A0A9W8ZIS3-F1
#
_entry.id   AF-A0A9W8ZIS3-F1
#
_cell.length_a   1.000
_cell.length_b   1.000
_cell.length_c   1.000
_cell.angle_alpha   90.00
_cell.angle_beta   90.00
_cell.angle_gamma   90.00
#
_symmetry.space_group_name_H-M   'P 1'
#
loop_
_entity.id
_entity.type
_entity.pdbx_description
1 polymer ?
#
loop_
_entity_poly.entity_id
_entity_poly.type
_entity_poly.pdbx_seq_one_letter_code
_entity_poly.pdbx_strand_id
1 'polypeptide(L)'
;MPSAIAIKQIEGKPGKVYYPLEKITIPEPKPKDNEAVITLTAAALNHRDLFIRQHLYPGTTFGVPLLADGVGLVTSSGPGAKQWLNKRVLLNPGTGWQDSPEGPEAPTGYAILGGTKSNPAGTLADHIVLDAEELEECPEHLSDEEAAALPLTGLTGWRALKVKCGDNATTGRNILVTGIGGGVALMVLLFAVAEGCNVYVTSGGQEKIDKAVKLGAKGGVSYKEKGWEKKLQGMLPKERKYLDAIVDGAGGDVVSKGARLLKAGGIISIYGMTISPKMDFLMSAVLRNIEVRGSTMGSRKEFSDMVQFVREKKLRPIVSRSVHGLDLKQIDTLFDDMKNASQFGKLVVTLGDKKGTAFGFDDGANALTASSQNCKVFPGDWNYPKISARSKFDALLGGALIKTTPIAAPCYKSSADLHTSHPTSMMWPLFQGRTCMPTTDPNATCTLSGYPTYSINASNVDQIRLGINFARNSNLRLAIKKTGHHYIGKSSGAGALNIWTHNLEDIKESRSQGVKEFHNDDYSGPAFKAGAGVQGFEILEAARGKNVTVLAGICETVGWAGGYLAGGGHSPVASIYDMAADQVLAYVAITADGRFVTASSTTNADLFWALRGGGVLTFGVITSVIVKAHPRIKVTKSVFSFQAAPNNTVSFWKAVNAYFKSFPTFTNAGTYSYFWIWNYGTVLDFQMALFFAPNHTIESFNNLTEPFFDELKALNISMTPNTTFYEDFYSANKGSWGADTMGRTNIRQATRLLPKSIWETPEKYTSFYETIRSTVMSGATVGGYHMAPSNPFNVDNAVNEAWRSTQSFLTTANLVPDDAAPAELKNASDHLAFDMMDSWRKVAPNSAGGRVYLKEADIQESDWQVDFYGAKHYPKLLGIEKKWDPKGVFYATTALGSESWELRNGEQGVQTQNGRLCRV
;
A
#
# COMPACT_ATOMS: atom_id res chain seq x y z
N MET A 1 -2.07 17.52 28.92
CA MET A 1 -0.88 18.36 29.11
C MET A 1 0.33 17.53 28.75
N PRO A 2 1.31 18.09 28.01
CA PRO A 2 2.52 17.36 27.63
C PRO A 2 3.32 16.91 28.87
N SER A 3 4.02 15.81 28.73
CA SER A 3 4.78 15.18 29.80
C SER A 3 6.21 14.89 29.37
N ALA A 4 7.08 14.77 30.37
CA ALA A 4 8.48 14.44 30.19
C ALA A 4 8.98 13.58 31.36
N ILE A 5 10.17 13.00 31.20
CA ILE A 5 10.87 12.28 32.28
C ILE A 5 12.05 13.12 32.75
N ALA A 6 12.10 13.34 34.06
CA ALA A 6 13.19 13.99 34.75
C ALA A 6 13.77 13.07 35.84
N ILE A 7 14.84 13.52 36.51
CA ILE A 7 15.32 12.90 37.74
C ILE A 7 14.69 13.56 38.97
N LYS A 8 14.36 12.74 39.97
CA LYS A 8 13.89 13.19 41.28
C LYS A 8 15.03 13.29 42.28
N GLN A 9 15.06 14.37 43.05
CA GLN A 9 16.06 14.57 44.09
C GLN A 9 15.85 13.61 45.28
N ILE A 10 16.92 12.92 45.66
CA ILE A 10 17.05 12.14 46.90
C ILE A 10 18.40 12.43 47.56
N GLU A 11 18.53 12.17 48.85
CA GLU A 11 19.81 12.32 49.55
C GLU A 11 20.83 11.26 49.09
N GLY A 12 22.10 11.66 48.97
CA GLY A 12 23.18 10.73 48.68
C GLY A 12 24.48 11.42 48.25
N LYS A 13 25.58 10.67 48.30
CA LYS A 13 26.91 11.16 47.88
C LYS A 13 27.16 10.90 46.39
N PRO A 14 27.89 11.77 45.67
CA PRO A 14 28.25 11.54 44.27
C PRO A 14 28.88 10.15 44.05
N GLY A 15 28.46 9.45 42.99
CA GLY A 15 28.91 8.09 42.67
C GLY A 15 28.33 6.97 43.56
N LYS A 16 27.64 7.31 44.65
CA LYS A 16 26.89 6.37 45.50
C LYS A 16 25.37 6.54 45.37
N VAL A 17 24.92 7.76 45.08
CA VAL A 17 23.51 8.08 44.82
C VAL A 17 23.09 7.56 43.45
N TYR A 18 21.81 7.21 43.32
CA TYR A 18 21.19 6.91 42.04
C TYR A 18 19.79 7.53 41.99
N TYR A 19 19.66 8.65 41.28
CA TYR A 19 18.41 9.40 41.22
C TYR A 19 17.33 8.60 40.47
N PRO A 20 16.16 8.38 41.09
CA PRO A 20 15.05 7.73 40.42
C PRO A 20 14.46 8.64 39.34
N LEU A 21 13.88 8.02 38.32
CA LEU A 21 13.14 8.75 37.29
C LEU A 21 11.79 9.20 37.86
N GLU A 22 11.33 10.36 37.42
CA GLU A 22 9.97 10.84 37.68
C GLU A 22 9.34 11.39 36.41
N LYS A 23 8.02 11.20 36.29
CA LYS A 23 7.23 11.80 35.22
C LYS A 23 6.80 13.19 35.66
N ILE A 24 7.16 14.20 34.89
CA ILE A 24 6.77 15.60 35.10
C ILE A 24 5.82 16.07 34.01
N THR A 25 5.00 17.06 34.33
CA THR A 25 4.18 17.79 33.36
C THR A 25 4.96 19.02 32.90
N ILE A 26 5.00 19.27 31.59
CA ILE A 26 5.66 20.46 31.02
C ILE A 26 4.61 21.40 30.42
N PRO A 27 4.88 22.72 30.38
CA PRO A 27 3.99 23.68 29.73
C PRO A 27 3.76 23.35 28.25
N GLU A 28 2.62 23.77 27.72
CA GLU A 28 2.35 23.64 26.28
C GLU A 28 3.30 24.55 25.49
N PRO A 29 4.06 24.01 24.51
CA PRO A 29 5.09 24.77 23.82
C PRO A 29 4.50 25.86 22.93
N LYS A 30 5.09 27.06 22.99
CA LYS A 30 4.78 28.18 22.10
C LYS A 30 6.07 28.63 21.42
N PRO A 31 6.25 28.42 20.11
CA PRO A 31 7.49 28.78 19.44
C PRO A 31 7.59 30.31 19.29
N LYS A 32 8.78 30.86 19.54
CA LYS A 32 9.18 32.19 19.06
C LYS A 32 9.49 32.16 17.56
N ASP A 33 9.87 33.31 17.01
CA ASP A 33 9.98 33.52 15.56
C ASP A 33 10.80 32.46 14.81
N ASN A 34 12.03 32.19 15.26
CA ASN A 34 12.91 31.18 14.66
C ASN A 34 12.86 29.81 15.38
N GLU A 35 11.91 29.60 16.29
CA GLU A 35 11.79 28.33 17.02
C GLU A 35 10.78 27.40 16.33
N ALA A 36 11.04 26.10 16.45
CA ALA A 36 10.14 25.04 16.03
C ALA A 36 9.74 24.21 17.25
N VAL A 37 8.49 23.73 17.24
CA VAL A 37 7.99 22.74 18.19
C VAL A 37 8.03 21.38 17.51
N ILE A 38 8.81 20.47 18.08
CA ILE A 38 8.98 19.11 17.59
C ILE A 38 8.18 18.19 18.51
N THR A 39 7.27 17.42 17.93
CA THR A 39 6.68 16.25 18.59
C THR A 39 7.64 15.09 18.43
N LEU A 40 8.23 14.65 19.54
CA LEU A 40 9.24 13.61 19.56
C LEU A 40 8.61 12.25 19.28
N THR A 41 9.23 11.49 18.36
CA THR A 41 8.80 10.12 18.04
C THR A 41 9.74 9.06 18.60
N ALA A 42 11.00 9.41 18.85
CA ALA A 42 11.93 8.61 19.65
C ALA A 42 13.05 9.45 20.25
N ALA A 43 13.63 8.95 21.33
CA ALA A 43 14.80 9.51 22.01
C ALA A 43 15.77 8.39 22.41
N ALA A 44 17.07 8.68 22.48
CA ALA A 44 18.07 7.65 22.79
C ALA A 44 18.92 8.00 24.01
N LEU A 45 19.26 6.97 24.79
CA LEU A 45 20.10 7.10 25.97
C LEU A 45 21.57 7.23 25.59
N ASN A 46 22.29 8.05 26.33
CA ASN A 46 23.74 8.21 26.30
C ASN A 46 24.35 7.91 27.68
N HIS A 47 25.64 7.59 27.71
CA HIS A 47 26.32 7.28 28.97
C HIS A 47 26.32 8.47 29.95
N ARG A 48 26.28 9.71 29.43
CA ARG A 48 26.08 10.91 30.25
C ARG A 48 24.80 10.86 31.08
N ASP A 49 23.73 10.26 30.55
CA ASP A 49 22.44 10.22 31.24
C ASP A 49 22.50 9.28 32.44
N LEU A 50 23.29 8.21 32.35
CA LEU A 50 23.61 7.35 33.50
C LEU A 50 24.44 8.12 34.55
N PHE A 51 25.44 8.90 34.13
CA PHE A 51 26.23 9.73 35.03
C PHE A 51 25.42 10.84 35.70
N ILE A 52 24.45 11.43 35.01
CA ILE A 52 23.49 12.39 35.58
C ILE A 52 22.75 11.74 36.75
N ARG A 53 22.25 10.51 36.56
CA ARG A 53 21.58 9.77 37.65
C ARG A 53 22.50 9.43 38.82
N GLN A 54 23.80 9.29 38.59
CA GLN A 54 24.80 9.02 39.63
C GLN A 54 25.41 10.26 40.27
N HIS A 55 24.97 11.46 39.87
CA HIS A 55 25.59 12.74 40.23
C HIS A 55 27.08 12.81 39.85
N LEU A 56 27.48 12.14 38.77
CA LEU A 56 28.84 12.15 38.22
C LEU A 56 28.99 13.09 37.02
N TYR A 57 27.89 13.74 36.58
CA TYR A 57 27.90 14.67 35.46
C TYR A 57 27.78 16.14 35.92
N PRO A 58 28.61 17.06 35.39
CA PRO A 58 28.55 18.48 35.75
C PRO A 58 27.18 19.11 35.46
N GLY A 59 26.71 19.96 36.37
CA GLY A 59 25.48 20.74 36.15
C GLY A 59 24.18 19.92 36.20
N THR A 60 24.20 18.72 36.77
CA THR A 60 23.00 17.88 37.04
C THR A 60 21.88 18.72 37.68
N THR A 61 20.69 18.71 37.07
CA THR A 61 19.56 19.58 37.47
C THR A 61 18.26 18.78 37.54
N PHE A 62 17.47 19.00 38.60
CA PHE A 62 16.18 18.33 38.84
C PHE A 62 15.03 19.07 38.16
N GLY A 63 13.94 18.36 37.84
CA GLY A 63 12.78 18.93 37.15
C GLY A 63 13.02 19.29 35.66
N VAL A 64 14.17 18.91 35.10
CA VAL A 64 14.55 19.13 33.71
C VAL A 64 14.41 17.82 32.94
N PRO A 65 13.76 17.80 31.75
CA PRO A 65 13.68 16.61 30.90
C PRO A 65 15.07 16.01 30.61
N LEU A 66 15.16 14.68 30.64
CA LEU A 66 16.38 13.92 30.36
C LEU A 66 16.61 13.70 28.86
N LEU A 67 17.80 13.19 28.56
CA LEU A 67 18.30 12.80 27.24
C LEU A 67 18.58 13.96 26.28
N ALA A 68 19.53 13.72 25.38
CA ALA A 68 20.02 14.71 24.41
C ALA A 68 19.75 14.31 22.95
N ASP A 69 19.41 13.05 22.69
CA ASP A 69 19.18 12.53 21.35
C ASP A 69 17.69 12.40 21.08
N GLY A 70 17.23 12.86 19.92
CA GLY A 70 15.86 12.65 19.51
C GLY A 70 15.62 12.86 18.01
N VAL A 71 14.51 12.29 17.57
CA VAL A 71 13.90 12.50 16.26
C VAL A 71 12.43 12.82 16.47
N GLY A 72 11.87 13.64 15.60
CA GLY A 72 10.45 13.94 15.67
C GLY A 72 9.92 14.69 14.46
N LEU A 73 8.64 15.01 14.51
CA LEU A 73 7.94 15.80 13.50
C LEU A 73 7.78 17.23 13.99
N VAL A 74 8.11 18.21 13.16
CA VAL A 74 7.82 19.62 13.45
C VAL A 74 6.32 19.86 13.31
N THR A 75 5.65 20.12 14.43
CA THR A 75 4.19 20.23 14.52
C THR A 75 3.68 21.67 14.62
N SER A 76 4.53 22.60 15.03
CA SER A 76 4.26 24.04 14.92
C SER A 76 5.59 24.79 14.86
N SER A 77 5.55 26.03 14.38
CA SER A 77 6.76 26.86 14.21
C SER A 77 6.41 28.33 14.37
N GLY A 78 7.41 29.15 14.71
CA GLY A 78 7.34 30.59 14.48
C GLY A 78 7.38 30.94 12.99
N PRO A 79 7.12 32.21 12.63
CA PRO A 79 7.18 32.66 11.24
C PRO A 79 8.51 32.40 10.52
N GLY A 80 9.65 32.60 11.19
CA GLY A 80 11.00 32.35 10.65
C GLY A 80 11.36 30.87 10.43
N ALA A 81 10.61 29.94 11.04
CA ALA A 81 10.86 28.50 10.97
C ALA A 81 9.84 27.71 10.13
N LYS A 82 8.97 28.39 9.36
CA LYS A 82 7.85 27.77 8.61
C LYS A 82 8.27 26.67 7.64
N GLN A 83 9.45 26.77 7.02
CA GLN A 83 10.00 25.76 6.11
C GLN A 83 10.20 24.39 6.76
N TRP A 84 10.23 24.32 8.08
CA TRP A 84 10.40 23.10 8.83
C TRP A 84 9.07 22.40 9.14
N LEU A 85 7.94 23.08 9.01
CA LEU A 85 6.63 22.52 9.36
C LEU A 85 6.35 21.22 8.60
N ASN A 86 5.87 20.20 9.31
CA ASN A 86 5.61 18.85 8.80
C ASN A 86 6.86 18.07 8.33
N LYS A 87 8.08 18.56 8.57
CA LYS A 87 9.30 17.80 8.31
C LYS A 87 9.67 16.90 9.49
N ARG A 88 10.20 15.72 9.17
CA ARG A 88 10.82 14.80 10.13
C ARG A 88 12.27 15.22 10.32
N VAL A 89 12.64 15.55 11.55
CA VAL A 89 13.91 16.20 11.87
C VAL A 89 14.71 15.44 12.92
N LEU A 90 16.03 15.43 12.74
CA LEU A 90 17.02 15.12 13.77
C LEU A 90 17.32 16.41 14.54
N LEU A 91 17.55 16.25 15.84
CA LEU A 91 17.85 17.36 16.74
C LEU A 91 19.36 17.38 16.98
N ASN A 92 20.02 18.52 16.69
CA ASN A 92 21.42 18.71 17.07
C ASN A 92 21.52 18.66 18.60
N PRO A 93 22.28 17.72 19.18
CA PRO A 93 22.33 17.53 20.63
C PRO A 93 23.11 18.63 21.36
N GLY A 94 23.82 19.49 20.63
CA GLY A 94 24.69 20.55 21.16
C GLY A 94 24.31 21.93 20.66
N THR A 95 24.66 22.94 21.43
CA THR A 95 24.42 24.36 21.14
C THR A 95 25.67 25.17 21.47
N GLY A 96 25.83 26.31 20.80
CA GLY A 96 26.97 27.21 20.98
C GLY A 96 28.20 26.85 20.14
N TRP A 97 28.02 26.05 19.08
CA TRP A 97 29.07 25.69 18.13
C TRP A 97 28.53 25.54 16.71
N GLN A 98 28.73 26.55 15.90
CA GLN A 98 28.31 26.71 14.52
C GLN A 98 29.23 25.94 13.57
N ASP A 99 30.48 26.37 13.39
CA ASP A 99 31.36 25.80 12.35
C ASP A 99 32.87 25.85 12.63
N SER A 100 33.32 26.48 13.72
CA SER A 100 34.76 26.59 14.00
C SER A 100 35.43 25.22 14.14
N PRO A 101 36.54 24.94 13.43
CA PRO A 101 37.25 23.67 13.55
C PRO A 101 37.98 23.53 14.90
N GLU A 102 38.32 24.65 15.56
CA GLU A 102 39.09 24.69 16.80
C GLU A 102 38.25 24.23 18.00
N GLY A 103 37.04 24.78 18.13
CA GLY A 103 36.20 24.59 19.31
C GLY A 103 34.92 25.44 19.25
N PRO A 104 34.02 25.28 20.23
CA PRO A 104 32.81 26.10 20.37
C PRO A 104 33.12 27.60 20.36
N GLU A 105 32.45 28.39 19.50
CA GLU A 105 32.72 29.83 19.40
C GLU A 105 31.77 30.70 20.24
N ALA A 106 30.72 30.14 20.83
CA ALA A 106 29.83 30.89 21.71
C ALA A 106 30.57 31.33 23.00
N PRO A 107 30.50 32.62 23.41
CA PRO A 107 31.12 33.12 24.65
C PRO A 107 30.63 32.41 25.92
N THR A 108 29.41 31.87 25.89
CA THR A 108 28.81 31.10 27.00
C THR A 108 29.30 29.65 27.07
N GLY A 109 30.14 29.22 26.11
CA GLY A 109 30.61 27.86 25.97
C GLY A 109 29.59 26.92 25.34
N TYR A 110 29.94 25.63 25.33
CA TYR A 110 29.15 24.56 24.73
C TYR A 110 28.15 23.96 25.72
N ALA A 111 26.91 23.77 25.27
CA ALA A 111 25.87 23.16 26.08
C ALA A 111 25.19 22.01 25.34
N ILE A 112 24.92 20.92 26.07
CA ILE A 112 24.29 19.70 25.57
C ILE A 112 22.86 19.63 26.10
N LEU A 113 21.93 19.28 25.21
CA LEU A 113 20.51 19.09 25.53
C LEU A 113 20.28 18.17 26.75
N GLY A 114 19.29 18.54 27.57
CA GLY A 114 18.69 17.70 28.60
C GLY A 114 19.52 17.44 29.87
N GLY A 115 18.79 17.30 30.98
CA GLY A 115 19.30 16.88 32.29
C GLY A 115 20.26 17.84 33.00
N THR A 116 20.52 19.02 32.43
CA THR A 116 21.44 20.02 32.99
C THR A 116 20.90 21.45 32.87
N LYS A 117 21.39 22.35 33.73
CA LYS A 117 21.01 23.77 33.71
C LYS A 117 21.54 24.55 32.51
N SER A 118 22.64 24.09 31.89
CA SER A 118 23.27 24.76 30.74
C SER A 118 22.41 24.69 29.49
N ASN A 119 21.65 23.62 29.31
CA ASN A 119 20.61 23.53 28.29
C ASN A 119 19.49 22.61 28.79
N PRO A 120 18.36 23.17 29.26
CA PRO A 120 17.29 22.40 29.88
C PRO A 120 16.34 21.72 28.87
N ALA A 121 16.56 21.89 27.56
CA ALA A 121 15.74 21.24 26.55
C ALA A 121 16.15 19.76 26.41
N GLY A 122 15.39 18.85 27.02
CA GLY A 122 15.65 17.40 26.95
C GLY A 122 14.67 16.66 26.02
N THR A 123 15.15 15.56 25.44
CA THR A 123 14.44 14.83 24.38
C THR A 123 13.56 13.68 24.88
N LEU A 124 13.57 13.35 26.18
CA LEU A 124 12.66 12.37 26.77
C LEU A 124 11.35 13.03 27.21
N ALA A 125 10.65 13.61 26.24
CA ALA A 125 9.43 14.41 26.40
C ALA A 125 8.45 14.19 25.24
N ASP A 126 7.18 14.56 25.42
CA ASP A 126 6.19 14.55 24.33
C ASP A 126 6.52 15.60 23.25
N HIS A 127 7.03 16.77 23.66
CA HIS A 127 7.43 17.86 22.78
C HIS A 127 8.72 18.52 23.26
N ILE A 128 9.47 19.09 22.32
CA ILE A 128 10.64 19.94 22.56
C ILE A 128 10.58 21.18 21.67
N VAL A 129 11.06 22.31 22.17
CA VAL A 129 11.21 23.55 21.41
C VAL A 129 12.68 23.79 21.17
N LEU A 130 13.09 23.93 19.91
CA LEU A 130 14.46 24.24 19.52
C LEU A 130 14.48 25.37 18.50
N ASP A 131 15.61 26.08 18.41
CA ASP A 131 15.87 26.98 17.29
C ASP A 131 15.98 26.17 15.99
N ALA A 132 15.41 26.70 14.90
CA ALA A 132 15.36 26.06 13.61
C ALA A 132 16.74 25.74 13.02
N GLU A 133 17.79 26.45 13.43
CA GLU A 133 19.16 26.17 13.01
C GLU A 133 19.74 24.91 13.66
N GLU A 134 19.15 24.42 14.75
CA GLU A 134 19.58 23.18 15.41
C GLU A 134 18.87 21.94 14.86
N LEU A 135 18.18 22.07 13.73
CA LEU A 135 17.45 21.00 13.06
C LEU A 135 18.16 20.56 11.80
N GLU A 136 18.15 19.25 11.57
CA GLU A 136 18.54 18.65 10.29
C GLU A 136 17.42 17.73 9.80
N GLU A 137 17.17 17.72 8.48
CA GLU A 137 16.19 16.80 7.90
C GLU A 137 16.64 15.35 8.07
N CYS A 138 15.77 14.53 8.65
CA CYS A 138 16.09 13.13 8.92
C CYS A 138 16.24 12.35 7.60
N PRO A 139 17.35 11.60 7.41
CA PRO A 139 17.48 10.71 6.26
C PRO A 139 16.30 9.72 6.16
N GLU A 140 15.68 9.67 4.98
CA GLU A 140 14.43 8.91 4.74
C GLU A 140 14.55 7.42 5.03
N HIS A 141 15.76 6.86 4.91
CA HIS A 141 16.01 5.43 5.05
C HIS A 141 16.14 4.95 6.50
N LEU A 142 16.15 5.86 7.48
CA LEU A 142 16.31 5.55 8.90
C LEU A 142 14.96 5.39 9.59
N SER A 143 14.79 4.32 10.38
CA SER A 143 13.67 4.20 11.33
C SER A 143 13.75 5.30 12.42
N ASP A 144 12.69 5.51 13.21
CA ASP A 144 12.74 6.48 14.32
C ASP A 144 13.76 6.07 15.38
N GLU A 145 13.92 4.77 15.64
CA GLU A 145 14.92 4.28 16.56
C GLU A 145 16.34 4.48 16.04
N GLU A 146 16.58 4.18 14.77
CA GLU A 146 17.88 4.40 14.12
C GLU A 146 18.21 5.90 14.05
N ALA A 147 17.23 6.74 13.72
CA ALA A 147 17.36 8.19 13.66
C ALA A 147 17.65 8.79 15.04
N ALA A 148 16.92 8.39 16.08
CA ALA A 148 17.20 8.81 17.46
C ALA A 148 18.56 8.30 17.96
N ALA A 149 19.04 7.16 17.46
CA ALA A 149 20.35 6.62 17.85
C ALA A 149 21.54 7.39 17.22
N LEU A 150 21.30 8.26 16.24
CA LEU A 150 22.35 8.95 15.49
C LEU A 150 22.98 10.15 16.22
N PRO A 151 22.26 11.11 16.83
CA PRO A 151 22.76 12.48 16.88
C PRO A 151 24.04 12.68 17.68
N LEU A 152 24.05 12.40 18.97
CA LEU A 152 25.19 12.63 19.87
C LEU A 152 26.35 11.70 19.55
N THR A 153 26.06 10.40 19.43
CA THR A 153 27.12 9.42 19.21
C THR A 153 27.69 9.48 17.81
N GLY A 154 26.85 9.80 16.83
CA GLY A 154 27.26 10.08 15.46
C GLY A 154 28.13 11.32 15.39
N LEU A 155 27.68 12.45 15.93
CA LEU A 155 28.43 13.72 15.88
C LEU A 155 29.80 13.60 16.54
N THR A 156 29.84 13.00 17.73
CA THR A 156 31.09 12.71 18.45
C THR A 156 32.00 11.81 17.63
N GLY A 157 31.46 10.74 17.05
CA GLY A 157 32.23 9.80 16.22
C GLY A 157 32.74 10.43 14.93
N TRP A 158 31.93 11.28 14.31
CA TRP A 158 32.28 12.02 13.10
C TRP A 158 33.45 12.96 13.35
N ARG A 159 33.37 13.82 14.37
CA ARG A 159 34.49 14.71 14.72
C ARG A 159 35.72 13.92 15.11
N ALA A 160 35.58 12.89 15.95
CA ALA A 160 36.71 12.08 16.40
C ALA A 160 37.45 11.42 15.23
N LEU A 161 36.72 10.95 14.21
CA LEU A 161 37.29 10.30 13.03
C LEU A 161 37.71 11.30 11.96
N LYS A 162 36.77 12.06 11.40
CA LYS A 162 36.99 12.92 10.22
C LYS A 162 37.82 14.15 10.54
N VAL A 163 37.54 14.81 11.66
CA VAL A 163 38.17 16.10 11.98
C VAL A 163 39.48 15.89 12.75
N LYS A 164 39.45 15.06 13.79
CA LYS A 164 40.63 14.87 14.65
C LYS A 164 41.65 13.91 14.08
N CYS A 165 41.27 12.83 13.40
CA CYS A 165 42.25 11.98 12.71
C CYS A 165 42.63 12.54 11.32
N GLY A 166 41.73 13.27 10.65
CA GLY A 166 41.99 13.88 9.34
C GLY A 166 42.48 12.86 8.31
N ASP A 167 43.56 13.18 7.61
CA ASP A 167 44.17 12.34 6.56
C ASP A 167 44.64 10.96 7.06
N ASN A 168 44.80 10.78 8.37
CA ASN A 168 45.12 9.48 8.96
C ASN A 168 43.93 8.52 9.00
N ALA A 169 42.72 8.98 8.67
CA ALA A 169 41.48 8.20 8.63
C ALA A 169 40.80 8.23 7.25
N THR A 170 41.59 7.96 6.21
CA THR A 170 41.16 7.89 4.80
C THR A 170 41.28 6.46 4.25
N THR A 171 40.83 6.23 3.02
CA THR A 171 40.85 4.91 2.37
C THR A 171 42.20 4.18 2.50
N GLY A 172 42.15 2.91 2.90
CA GLY A 172 43.33 2.05 3.10
C GLY A 172 44.13 2.29 4.39
N ARG A 173 43.78 3.31 5.20
CA ARG A 173 44.42 3.57 6.50
C ARG A 173 43.96 2.57 7.54
N ASN A 174 44.86 2.19 8.44
CA ASN A 174 44.57 1.24 9.51
C ASN A 174 44.10 2.00 10.75
N ILE A 175 42.87 1.77 11.20
CA ILE A 175 42.26 2.50 12.32
C ILE A 175 41.92 1.51 13.44
N LEU A 176 42.31 1.83 14.66
CA LEU A 176 41.86 1.08 15.84
C LEU A 176 40.74 1.85 16.54
N VAL A 177 39.62 1.18 16.77
CA VAL A 177 38.52 1.69 17.59
C VAL A 177 38.47 0.90 18.90
N THR A 178 38.61 1.59 20.03
CA THR A 178 38.62 0.92 21.33
C THR A 178 37.20 0.78 21.91
N GLY A 179 36.97 -0.29 22.68
CA GLY A 179 35.70 -0.47 23.41
C GLY A 179 34.47 -0.68 22.52
N ILE A 180 34.58 -1.50 21.47
CA ILE A 180 33.48 -1.74 20.53
C ILE A 180 32.25 -2.33 21.22
N GLY A 181 31.09 -1.80 20.87
CA GLY A 181 29.81 -2.02 21.55
C GLY A 181 29.21 -0.75 22.16
N GLY A 182 30.04 0.26 22.44
CA GLY A 182 29.59 1.61 22.75
C GLY A 182 29.07 2.34 21.51
N GLY A 183 28.09 3.24 21.68
CA GLY A 183 27.43 3.93 20.57
C GLY A 183 28.40 4.73 19.68
N VAL A 184 29.31 5.51 20.28
CA VAL A 184 30.32 6.28 19.52
C VAL A 184 31.26 5.36 18.76
N ALA A 185 31.79 4.32 19.40
CA ALA A 185 32.70 3.35 18.78
C ALA A 185 32.06 2.65 17.56
N LEU A 186 30.77 2.32 17.65
CA LEU A 186 30.03 1.72 16.53
C LEU A 186 29.82 2.72 15.38
N MET A 187 29.52 3.98 15.67
CA MET A 187 29.44 5.01 14.63
C MET A 187 30.78 5.22 13.93
N VAL A 188 31.89 5.27 14.68
CA VAL A 188 33.24 5.36 14.12
C VAL A 188 33.56 4.17 13.22
N LEU A 189 33.20 2.95 13.64
CA LEU A 189 33.34 1.75 12.80
C LEU A 189 32.59 1.92 11.48
N LEU A 190 31.31 2.30 11.52
CA LEU A 190 30.49 2.48 10.31
C LEU A 190 31.07 3.55 9.39
N PHE A 191 31.46 4.70 9.92
CA PHE A 191 32.05 5.78 9.12
C PHE A 191 33.39 5.38 8.50
N ALA A 192 34.29 4.77 9.28
CA ALA A 192 35.60 4.40 8.80
C ALA A 192 35.53 3.27 7.76
N VAL A 193 34.63 2.28 7.93
CA VAL A 193 34.40 1.24 6.92
C VAL A 193 33.82 1.84 5.64
N ALA A 194 32.85 2.75 5.74
CA ALA A 194 32.25 3.42 4.58
C ALA A 194 33.24 4.32 3.82
N GLU A 195 34.27 4.81 4.50
CA GLU A 195 35.40 5.56 3.92
C GLU A 195 36.47 4.64 3.28
N GLY A 196 36.36 3.33 3.48
CA GLY A 196 37.32 2.34 2.99
C GLY A 196 38.57 2.19 3.87
N CYS A 197 38.51 2.58 5.14
CA CYS A 197 39.58 2.30 6.11
C CYS A 197 39.61 0.80 6.47
N ASN A 198 40.79 0.32 6.87
CA ASN A 198 40.95 -0.99 7.51
C ASN A 198 40.73 -0.84 9.01
N VAL A 199 39.51 -1.13 9.46
CA VAL A 199 39.12 -0.92 10.87
C VAL A 199 39.39 -2.17 11.70
N TYR A 200 40.07 -1.99 12.83
CA TYR A 200 40.30 -2.99 13.86
C TYR A 200 39.68 -2.53 15.17
N VAL A 201 39.24 -3.48 16.00
CA VAL A 201 38.48 -3.15 17.22
C VAL A 201 39.01 -3.83 18.47
N THR A 202 38.79 -3.22 19.64
CA THR A 202 38.99 -3.89 20.94
C THR A 202 37.68 -4.02 21.73
N SER A 203 37.51 -5.10 22.48
CA SER A 203 36.36 -5.28 23.39
C SER A 203 36.74 -6.10 24.62
N GLY A 204 35.91 -6.05 25.66
CA GLY A 204 35.99 -6.95 26.81
C GLY A 204 35.24 -8.28 26.61
N GLY A 205 34.52 -8.42 25.49
CA GLY A 205 33.73 -9.61 25.15
C GLY A 205 33.85 -9.98 23.67
N GLN A 206 34.11 -11.26 23.40
CA GLN A 206 34.34 -11.78 22.04
C GLN A 206 33.12 -11.61 21.13
N GLU A 207 31.91 -11.81 21.67
CA GLU A 207 30.65 -11.65 20.92
C GLU A 207 30.54 -10.26 20.24
N LYS A 208 30.97 -9.20 20.93
CA LYS A 208 30.94 -7.82 20.38
C LYS A 208 31.97 -7.63 19.27
N ILE A 209 33.11 -8.32 19.35
CA ILE A 209 34.13 -8.32 18.28
C ILE A 209 33.57 -9.03 17.06
N ASP A 210 32.95 -10.18 17.23
CA ASP A 210 32.38 -10.97 16.12
C ASP A 210 31.27 -10.19 15.42
N LYS A 211 30.40 -9.50 16.18
CA LYS A 211 29.40 -8.57 15.63
C LYS A 211 30.04 -7.41 14.87
N ALA A 212 31.13 -6.83 15.37
CA ALA A 212 31.84 -5.74 14.69
C ALA A 212 32.51 -6.20 13.38
N VAL A 213 33.03 -7.43 13.32
CA VAL A 213 33.58 -8.01 12.09
C VAL A 213 32.49 -8.18 11.03
N LYS A 214 31.29 -8.61 11.43
CA LYS A 214 30.12 -8.66 10.51
C LYS A 214 29.73 -7.28 9.98
N LEU A 215 30.04 -6.20 10.71
CA LEU A 215 29.83 -4.82 10.29
C LEU A 215 30.99 -4.24 9.47
N GLY A 216 32.00 -5.06 9.13
CA GLY A 216 33.10 -4.68 8.24
C GLY A 216 34.44 -4.43 8.92
N ALA A 217 34.57 -4.62 10.24
CA ALA A 217 35.88 -4.63 10.88
C ALA A 217 36.75 -5.77 10.32
N LYS A 218 38.02 -5.50 10.05
CA LYS A 218 38.99 -6.49 9.56
C LYS A 218 39.39 -7.51 10.61
N GLY A 219 39.22 -7.17 11.88
CA GLY A 219 39.51 -8.06 13.01
C GLY A 219 39.42 -7.31 14.33
N GLY A 220 39.58 -8.03 15.43
CA GLY A 220 39.61 -7.41 16.74
C GLY A 220 40.18 -8.33 17.80
N VAL A 221 40.46 -7.75 18.96
CA VAL A 221 41.14 -8.41 20.07
C VAL A 221 40.48 -8.07 21.39
N SER A 222 40.55 -9.01 22.34
CA SER A 222 40.10 -8.76 23.69
C SER A 222 41.17 -8.01 24.47
N TYR A 223 40.86 -6.84 25.02
CA TYR A 223 41.81 -6.10 25.86
C TYR A 223 42.09 -6.79 27.21
N LYS A 224 41.31 -7.84 27.55
CA LYS A 224 41.53 -8.71 28.72
C LYS A 224 42.56 -9.81 28.46
N GLU A 225 42.91 -10.07 27.19
CA GLU A 225 43.91 -11.07 26.81
C GLU A 225 45.32 -10.51 27.03
N LYS A 226 46.20 -11.28 27.69
CA LYS A 226 47.58 -10.85 27.94
C LYS A 226 48.34 -10.76 26.60
N GLY A 227 48.91 -9.59 26.30
CA GLY A 227 49.67 -9.36 25.07
C GLY A 227 48.81 -9.18 23.81
N TRP A 228 47.54 -8.78 23.96
CA TRP A 228 46.63 -8.48 22.87
C TRP A 228 47.21 -7.50 21.84
N GLU A 229 48.13 -6.63 22.25
CA GLU A 229 48.81 -5.65 21.38
C GLU A 229 49.61 -6.35 20.28
N LYS A 230 50.36 -7.42 20.64
CA LYS A 230 51.13 -8.21 19.67
C LYS A 230 50.20 -8.96 18.72
N LYS A 231 49.09 -9.48 19.23
CA LYS A 231 48.07 -10.18 18.44
C LYS A 231 47.43 -9.24 17.43
N LEU A 232 47.03 -8.04 17.85
CA LEU A 232 46.51 -7.00 16.96
C LEU A 232 47.54 -6.63 15.89
N GLN A 233 48.80 -6.42 16.28
CA GLN A 233 49.86 -6.06 15.34
C GLN A 233 50.11 -7.16 14.29
N GLY A 234 49.93 -8.43 14.64
CA GLY A 234 49.98 -9.55 13.70
C GLY A 234 48.79 -9.62 12.72
N MET A 235 47.67 -8.95 13.01
CA MET A 235 46.51 -8.86 12.12
C MET A 235 46.63 -7.74 11.08
N LEU A 236 47.59 -6.82 11.24
CA LEU A 236 47.81 -5.72 10.32
C LEU A 236 48.46 -6.23 9.02
N PRO A 237 48.17 -5.61 7.86
CA PRO A 237 48.78 -5.99 6.59
C PRO A 237 50.30 -5.91 6.66
N LYS A 238 51.01 -6.85 6.01
CA LYS A 238 52.48 -6.90 6.06
C LYS A 238 53.14 -5.65 5.47
N GLU A 239 52.46 -5.02 4.53
CA GLU A 239 52.84 -3.81 3.80
C GLU A 239 52.54 -2.54 4.62
N ARG A 240 51.68 -2.64 5.65
CA ARG A 240 51.28 -1.56 6.56
C ARG A 240 51.16 -2.05 8.00
N LYS A 241 52.30 -2.32 8.65
CA LYS A 241 52.38 -2.97 9.98
C LYS A 241 52.03 -2.08 11.18
N TYR A 242 51.51 -0.89 10.93
CA TYR A 242 51.18 0.09 11.96
C TYR A 242 49.78 0.67 11.73
N LEU A 243 49.17 1.13 12.82
CA LEU A 243 47.95 1.92 12.80
C LEU A 243 48.27 3.36 12.39
N ASP A 244 47.39 3.96 11.60
CA ASP A 244 47.46 5.39 11.24
C ASP A 244 46.80 6.25 12.33
N ALA A 245 45.70 5.76 12.91
CA ALA A 245 45.02 6.43 14.02
C ALA A 245 44.36 5.45 15.01
N ILE A 246 44.17 5.91 16.24
CA ILE A 246 43.38 5.27 17.30
C ILE A 246 42.25 6.22 17.68
N VAL A 247 41.01 5.73 17.69
CA VAL A 247 39.84 6.46 18.18
C VAL A 247 39.37 5.82 19.49
N ASP A 248 39.41 6.61 20.57
CA ASP A 248 39.30 6.09 21.94
C ASP A 248 38.27 6.83 22.79
N GLY A 249 37.46 6.05 23.52
CA GLY A 249 36.49 6.55 24.52
C GLY A 249 36.76 6.11 25.95
N ALA A 250 37.88 5.41 26.19
CA ALA A 250 38.19 4.77 27.46
C ALA A 250 39.10 5.62 28.35
N GLY A 251 40.08 6.31 27.75
CA GLY A 251 41.15 7.00 28.48
C GLY A 251 42.11 6.01 29.16
N GLY A 252 42.82 6.47 30.20
CA GLY A 252 43.72 5.63 30.97
C GLY A 252 45.04 5.32 30.26
N ASP A 253 45.22 4.07 29.81
CA ASP A 253 46.50 3.54 29.31
C ASP A 253 46.62 3.53 27.77
N VAL A 254 45.70 4.19 27.07
CA VAL A 254 45.67 4.19 25.59
C VAL A 254 46.95 4.73 24.97
N VAL A 255 47.60 5.73 25.56
CA VAL A 255 48.89 6.23 25.07
C VAL A 255 49.99 5.20 25.28
N SER A 256 50.07 4.57 26.45
CA SER A 256 51.15 3.64 26.75
C SER A 256 51.07 2.36 25.91
N LYS A 257 49.86 1.84 25.68
CA LYS A 257 49.60 0.66 24.85
C LYS A 257 49.56 1.00 23.36
N GLY A 258 48.86 2.06 22.99
CA GLY A 258 48.60 2.46 21.60
C GLY A 258 49.81 3.07 20.90
N ALA A 259 50.66 3.82 21.60
CA ALA A 259 51.80 4.50 20.97
C ALA A 259 52.77 3.53 20.29
N ARG A 260 52.83 2.25 20.68
CA ARG A 260 53.68 1.22 20.02
C ARG A 260 53.05 0.68 18.73
N LEU A 261 51.72 0.67 18.66
CA LEU A 261 50.95 0.15 17.53
C LEU A 261 50.77 1.19 16.41
N LEU A 262 50.86 2.48 16.73
CA LEU A 262 50.80 3.57 15.76
C LEU A 262 52.04 3.67 14.89
N LYS A 263 51.93 4.30 13.72
CA LYS A 263 53.07 4.79 12.92
C LYS A 263 53.69 6.02 13.59
N ALA A 264 54.90 6.40 13.18
CA ALA A 264 55.42 7.72 13.53
C ALA A 264 54.50 8.81 12.92
N GLY A 265 54.18 9.85 13.68
CA GLY A 265 53.15 10.82 13.27
C GLY A 265 51.73 10.25 13.30
N GLY A 266 51.47 9.23 14.12
CA GLY A 266 50.13 8.65 14.30
C GLY A 266 49.30 9.47 15.28
N ILE A 267 47.97 9.37 15.17
CA ILE A 267 47.03 10.16 15.98
C ILE A 267 46.26 9.27 16.95
N ILE A 268 46.10 9.73 18.20
CA ILE A 268 45.12 9.21 19.15
C ILE A 268 44.05 10.30 19.33
N SER A 269 42.84 10.03 18.85
CA SER A 269 41.67 10.89 19.02
C SER A 269 40.86 10.39 20.21
N ILE A 270 40.73 11.22 21.26
CA ILE A 270 40.13 10.83 22.54
C ILE A 270 38.90 11.68 22.82
N TYR A 271 37.77 11.02 23.07
CA TYR A 271 36.48 11.68 23.34
C TYR A 271 35.84 11.28 24.68
N GLY A 272 36.45 10.38 25.45
CA GLY A 272 35.85 9.84 26.66
C GLY A 272 36.87 9.39 27.70
N MET A 273 36.35 9.05 28.88
CA MET A 273 37.15 8.69 30.07
C MET A 273 36.50 7.55 30.86
N THR A 274 35.92 6.57 30.16
CA THR A 274 35.12 5.50 30.77
C THR A 274 35.90 4.67 31.80
N ILE A 275 37.22 4.53 31.61
CA ILE A 275 38.11 3.81 32.54
C ILE A 275 38.78 4.77 33.52
N SER A 276 39.32 5.89 33.04
CA SER A 276 40.06 6.84 33.87
C SER A 276 40.05 8.26 33.27
N PRO A 277 39.87 9.31 34.09
CA PRO A 277 40.01 10.70 33.68
C PRO A 277 41.47 11.16 33.52
N LYS A 278 42.44 10.32 33.93
CA LYS A 278 43.88 10.58 33.83
C LYS A 278 44.53 9.61 32.84
N MET A 279 45.55 10.11 32.13
CA MET A 279 46.31 9.36 31.15
C MET A 279 47.76 9.87 31.12
N ASP A 280 48.70 8.93 30.99
CA ASP A 280 50.13 9.25 30.90
C ASP A 280 50.50 9.72 29.49
N PHE A 281 51.42 10.68 29.39
CA PHE A 281 52.05 11.06 28.12
C PHE A 281 53.53 10.69 28.14
N LEU A 282 53.88 9.63 27.40
CA LEU A 282 55.20 9.01 27.50
C LEU A 282 56.23 9.64 26.56
N MET A 283 57.51 9.68 26.96
CA MET A 283 58.61 10.10 26.07
C MET A 283 58.71 9.25 24.80
N SER A 284 58.31 7.97 24.84
CA SER A 284 58.23 7.14 23.64
C SER A 284 57.18 7.62 22.63
N ALA A 285 56.12 8.31 23.08
CA ALA A 285 55.15 8.94 22.20
C ALA A 285 55.73 10.23 21.58
N VAL A 286 56.45 11.03 22.38
CA VAL A 286 57.16 12.24 21.94
C VAL A 286 58.15 11.91 20.83
N LEU A 287 59.05 10.93 21.05
CA LEU A 287 60.07 10.55 20.07
C LEU A 287 59.51 10.00 18.76
N ARG A 288 58.23 9.58 18.75
CA ARG A 288 57.52 9.07 17.57
C ARG A 288 56.60 10.11 16.94
N ASN A 289 56.63 11.36 17.41
CA ASN A 289 55.73 12.44 16.99
C ASN A 289 54.25 12.03 17.05
N ILE A 290 53.86 11.29 18.09
CA ILE A 290 52.46 10.90 18.28
C ILE A 290 51.67 12.12 18.77
N GLU A 291 50.54 12.38 18.11
CA GLU A 291 49.60 13.41 18.54
C GLU A 291 48.46 12.80 19.34
N VAL A 292 48.14 13.43 20.47
CA VAL A 292 46.94 13.12 21.22
C VAL A 292 46.00 14.31 21.12
N ARG A 293 44.84 14.10 20.51
CA ARG A 293 43.87 15.14 20.18
C ARG A 293 42.58 14.89 20.96
N GLY A 294 42.21 15.85 21.80
CA GLY A 294 40.92 15.84 22.49
C GLY A 294 39.78 16.16 21.52
N SER A 295 38.65 15.47 21.68
CA SER A 295 37.42 15.69 20.94
C SER A 295 36.25 15.78 21.92
N THR A 296 35.55 16.92 21.93
CA THR A 296 34.23 17.03 22.55
C THR A 296 33.20 17.17 21.43
N MET A 297 32.20 16.29 21.41
CA MET A 297 31.09 16.25 20.46
C MET A 297 31.41 16.80 19.06
N GLY A 298 30.77 17.89 18.61
CA GLY A 298 31.07 18.57 17.35
C GLY A 298 30.20 19.79 17.07
N SER A 299 30.53 20.48 15.97
CA SER A 299 29.83 21.69 15.52
C SER A 299 28.54 21.37 14.75
N ARG A 300 27.67 22.36 14.58
CA ARG A 300 26.47 22.25 13.75
C ARG A 300 26.80 21.94 12.29
N LYS A 301 27.86 22.55 11.75
CA LYS A 301 28.38 22.19 10.42
C LYS A 301 28.78 20.71 10.35
N GLU A 302 29.50 20.22 11.35
CA GLU A 302 29.91 18.82 11.42
C GLU A 302 28.72 17.87 11.55
N PHE A 303 27.66 18.30 12.24
CA PHE A 303 26.40 17.56 12.33
C PHE A 303 25.73 17.44 10.95
N SER A 304 25.63 18.54 10.22
CA SER A 304 25.10 18.56 8.85
C SER A 304 25.90 17.65 7.91
N ASP A 305 27.23 17.81 7.90
CA ASP A 305 28.15 17.00 7.08
C ASP A 305 28.00 15.50 7.40
N MET A 306 27.86 15.14 8.68
CA MET A 306 27.61 13.77 9.12
C MET A 306 26.26 13.25 8.62
N VAL A 307 25.17 14.00 8.80
CA VAL A 307 23.82 13.59 8.37
C VAL A 307 23.80 13.37 6.85
N GLN A 308 24.45 14.25 6.08
CA GLN A 308 24.62 14.08 4.64
C GLN A 308 25.39 12.80 4.30
N PHE A 309 26.51 12.54 4.97
CA PHE A 309 27.28 11.31 4.73
C PHE A 309 26.47 10.04 5.04
N VAL A 310 25.70 10.03 6.12
CA VAL A 310 24.78 8.93 6.47
C VAL A 310 23.73 8.74 5.37
N ARG A 311 23.18 9.83 4.83
CA ARG A 311 22.20 9.81 3.74
C ARG A 311 22.77 9.23 2.44
N GLU A 312 23.97 9.63 2.07
CA GLU A 312 24.65 9.20 0.83
C GLU A 312 25.11 7.74 0.91
N LYS A 313 25.76 7.37 2.01
CA LYS A 313 26.29 6.01 2.23
C LYS A 313 25.25 5.03 2.74
N LYS A 314 24.01 5.49 2.97
CA LYS A 314 22.87 4.70 3.49
C LYS A 314 23.20 3.95 4.79
N LEU A 315 24.01 4.58 5.65
CA LEU A 315 24.43 3.98 6.92
C LEU A 315 23.26 3.90 7.90
N ARG A 316 23.30 2.88 8.76
CA ARG A 316 22.28 2.63 9.79
C ARG A 316 22.92 2.55 11.18
N PRO A 317 22.62 3.49 12.08
CA PRO A 317 23.00 3.39 13.49
C PRO A 317 22.49 2.09 14.11
N ILE A 318 23.34 1.44 14.91
CA ILE A 318 22.99 0.17 15.54
C ILE A 318 22.15 0.42 16.80
N VAL A 319 20.91 -0.06 16.80
CA VAL A 319 20.02 -0.05 17.96
C VAL A 319 20.12 -1.40 18.67
N SER A 320 20.47 -1.38 19.96
CA SER A 320 20.58 -2.59 20.77
C SER A 320 19.23 -3.05 21.30
N ARG A 321 18.39 -2.11 21.78
CA ARG A 321 17.08 -2.38 22.34
C ARG A 321 16.25 -1.10 22.39
N SER A 322 14.93 -1.23 22.24
CA SER A 322 13.99 -0.15 22.45
C SER A 322 12.89 -0.51 23.46
N VAL A 323 12.34 0.51 24.13
CA VAL A 323 11.09 0.43 24.90
C VAL A 323 10.11 1.50 24.40
N HIS A 324 8.85 1.42 24.81
CA HIS A 324 7.80 2.29 24.29
C HIS A 324 7.09 3.10 25.38
N GLY A 325 6.87 4.38 25.08
CA GLY A 325 6.17 5.32 25.93
C GLY A 325 7.00 5.81 27.12
N LEU A 326 6.36 6.63 27.95
CA LEU A 326 6.95 7.24 29.14
C LEU A 326 6.70 6.40 30.40
N ASP A 327 6.88 5.08 30.30
CA ASP A 327 6.79 4.15 31.43
C ASP A 327 8.14 4.09 32.16
N LEU A 328 8.16 4.61 33.39
CA LEU A 328 9.37 4.71 34.21
C LEU A 328 10.04 3.35 34.42
N LYS A 329 9.27 2.28 34.64
CA LYS A 329 9.83 0.95 34.92
C LYS A 329 10.54 0.39 33.70
N GLN A 330 9.93 0.54 32.52
CA GLN A 330 10.52 0.07 31.27
C GLN A 330 11.77 0.89 30.91
N ILE A 331 11.71 2.21 31.06
CA ILE A 331 12.86 3.08 30.80
C ILE A 331 14.02 2.77 31.75
N ASP A 332 13.75 2.51 33.04
CA ASP A 332 14.78 2.12 34.01
C ASP A 332 15.55 0.87 33.57
N THR A 333 14.90 -0.12 32.95
CA THR A 333 15.61 -1.31 32.44
C THR A 333 16.66 -0.99 31.38
N LEU A 334 16.51 0.11 30.61
CA LEU A 334 17.53 0.53 29.65
C LEU A 334 18.77 1.11 30.36
N PHE A 335 18.57 1.78 31.50
CA PHE A 335 19.70 2.21 32.32
C PHE A 335 20.41 1.02 32.98
N ASP A 336 19.69 -0.03 33.35
CA ASP A 336 20.28 -1.27 33.85
C ASP A 336 21.16 -1.95 32.80
N ASP A 337 20.70 -2.04 31.55
CA ASP A 337 21.52 -2.52 30.44
C ASP A 337 22.81 -1.70 30.30
N MET A 338 22.68 -0.38 30.34
CA MET A 338 23.82 0.53 30.23
C MET A 338 24.82 0.38 31.39
N LYS A 339 24.31 0.22 32.62
CA LYS A 339 25.12 0.00 33.83
C LYS A 339 25.87 -1.33 33.77
N ASN A 340 25.23 -2.37 33.22
CA ASN A 340 25.80 -3.71 33.09
C ASN A 340 26.64 -3.89 31.81
N ALA A 341 26.70 -2.87 30.95
CA ALA A 341 27.35 -2.91 29.64
C ALA A 341 26.86 -4.08 28.75
N SER A 342 25.60 -4.50 28.89
CA SER A 342 25.00 -5.62 28.14
C SER A 342 24.69 -5.27 26.68
N GLN A 343 24.57 -3.98 26.37
CA GLN A 343 24.17 -3.48 25.05
C GLN A 343 25.27 -3.59 23.99
N PHE A 344 24.83 -3.69 22.73
CA PHE A 344 25.66 -3.51 21.53
C PHE A 344 24.96 -2.50 20.62
N GLY A 345 25.29 -1.21 20.80
CA GLY A 345 24.58 -0.11 20.14
C GLY A 345 23.80 0.77 21.12
N LYS A 346 22.88 1.55 20.57
CA LYS A 346 22.10 2.56 21.30
C LYS A 346 20.84 1.96 21.91
N LEU A 347 20.42 2.52 23.04
CA LEU A 347 19.20 2.14 23.76
C LEU A 347 18.18 3.26 23.55
N VAL A 348 16.97 2.92 23.12
CA VAL A 348 16.00 3.88 22.59
C VAL A 348 14.68 3.82 23.34
N VAL A 349 14.07 4.98 23.58
CA VAL A 349 12.67 5.11 24.01
C VAL A 349 11.88 5.68 22.83
N THR A 350 10.87 4.95 22.37
CA THR A 350 9.93 5.46 21.35
C THR A 350 8.81 6.23 22.03
N LEU A 351 8.50 7.43 21.52
CA LEU A 351 7.66 8.44 22.14
C LEU A 351 6.46 8.76 21.23
N GLY A 352 5.28 8.91 21.84
CA GLY A 352 3.99 8.86 21.15
C GLY A 352 3.35 7.48 21.26
N ASP A 353 2.01 7.38 21.10
CA ASP A 353 1.43 6.09 20.73
C ASP A 353 2.15 5.62 19.45
N LYS A 354 2.02 4.36 19.03
CA LYS A 354 2.39 3.87 17.69
C LYS A 354 1.74 4.69 16.54
N LYS A 355 2.09 5.97 16.43
CA LYS A 355 1.41 7.08 15.73
C LYS A 355 2.27 7.60 14.60
N GLY A 356 3.60 7.48 14.69
CA GLY A 356 4.47 7.47 13.50
C GLY A 356 4.21 6.21 12.65
N THR A 357 3.85 5.10 13.29
CA THR A 357 3.52 3.86 12.57
C THR A 357 2.11 3.81 12.05
N ALA A 358 1.14 4.63 12.48
CA ALA A 358 -0.21 4.58 11.91
C ALA A 358 -0.20 4.99 10.42
N PHE A 359 0.69 5.89 10.04
CA PHE A 359 0.80 6.45 8.69
C PHE A 359 2.14 6.12 7.99
N GLY A 360 3.09 5.50 8.69
CA GLY A 360 4.39 5.11 8.15
C GLY A 360 4.31 3.94 7.17
N PHE A 361 5.37 3.77 6.36
CA PHE A 361 5.53 2.62 5.47
C PHE A 361 5.82 1.34 6.25
N ASP A 362 5.71 0.19 5.58
CA ASP A 362 6.17 -1.09 6.13
C ASP A 362 7.61 -1.36 5.69
N ASP A 363 8.58 -1.00 6.54
CA ASP A 363 10.02 -1.10 6.27
C ASP A 363 10.64 -2.42 6.79
N GLY A 364 9.82 -3.41 7.14
CA GLY A 364 10.29 -4.77 7.52
C GLY A 364 10.95 -4.87 8.91
N ALA A 365 11.36 -3.76 9.52
CA ALA A 365 11.84 -3.69 10.89
C ALA A 365 10.71 -3.17 11.81
N ASN A 366 10.22 -4.02 12.71
CA ASN A 366 9.34 -3.66 13.84
C ASN A 366 7.88 -3.25 13.54
N ALA A 367 7.23 -3.85 12.54
CA ALA A 367 5.81 -4.08 12.72
C ALA A 367 5.68 -5.18 13.79
N LEU A 368 5.01 -4.90 14.91
CA LEU A 368 4.51 -5.97 15.78
C LEU A 368 3.98 -7.06 14.85
N THR A 369 4.43 -8.28 15.05
CA THR A 369 3.57 -9.42 14.78
C THR A 369 2.23 -9.07 15.41
N ALA A 370 1.24 -8.71 14.60
CA ALA A 370 -0.15 -8.82 14.99
C ALA A 370 -0.45 -10.33 15.09
N SER A 371 0.26 -11.03 15.97
CA SER A 371 0.17 -12.47 16.19
C SER A 371 -0.68 -12.79 17.40
N SER A 372 -1.83 -12.11 17.54
CA SER A 372 -2.83 -12.53 18.52
C SER A 372 -4.28 -12.21 18.17
N GLN A 373 -4.57 -11.40 17.14
CA GLN A 373 -5.95 -11.14 16.73
C GLN A 373 -6.27 -11.81 15.41
N ASN A 374 -7.06 -12.88 15.48
CA ASN A 374 -7.57 -13.58 14.31
C ASN A 374 -8.55 -12.72 13.47
N CYS A 375 -8.99 -11.56 13.94
CA CYS A 375 -9.98 -10.73 13.24
C CYS A 375 -9.53 -9.29 13.00
N LYS A 376 -10.07 -8.66 11.96
CA LYS A 376 -9.98 -7.21 11.77
C LYS A 376 -10.74 -6.50 12.89
N VAL A 377 -10.21 -5.34 13.28
CA VAL A 377 -10.79 -4.45 14.30
C VAL A 377 -12.12 -3.88 13.79
N PHE A 378 -13.12 -3.83 14.66
CA PHE A 378 -14.51 -3.51 14.33
C PHE A 378 -15.07 -2.44 15.28
N PRO A 379 -16.03 -1.58 14.85
CA PRO A 379 -16.65 -0.61 15.73
C PRO A 379 -17.19 -1.24 17.01
N GLY A 380 -16.80 -0.67 18.16
CA GLY A 380 -17.14 -1.19 19.49
C GLY A 380 -15.99 -1.91 20.20
N ASP A 381 -14.95 -2.34 19.47
CA ASP A 381 -13.76 -2.95 20.09
C ASP A 381 -12.96 -1.92 20.89
N TRP A 382 -12.33 -2.38 21.98
CA TRP A 382 -11.48 -1.53 22.82
C TRP A 382 -10.27 -0.92 22.06
N ASN A 383 -9.80 -1.60 21.01
CA ASN A 383 -8.71 -1.16 20.15
C ASN A 383 -9.18 -0.49 18.85
N TYR A 384 -10.50 -0.29 18.66
CA TYR A 384 -11.01 0.51 17.55
C TYR A 384 -10.54 1.97 17.67
N PRO A 385 -10.13 2.64 16.58
CA PRO A 385 -9.59 3.99 16.66
C PRO A 385 -10.49 4.98 17.41
N LYS A 386 -9.94 5.60 18.46
CA LYS A 386 -10.63 6.62 19.26
C LYS A 386 -10.96 7.85 18.41
N ILE A 387 -11.91 8.66 18.87
CA ILE A 387 -12.34 9.89 18.17
C ILE A 387 -11.14 10.80 17.88
N SER A 388 -10.25 11.01 18.85
CA SER A 388 -9.05 11.82 18.68
C SER A 388 -8.08 11.31 17.61
N ALA A 389 -7.97 9.99 17.44
CA ALA A 389 -7.16 9.41 16.36
C ALA A 389 -7.80 9.65 14.98
N ARG A 390 -9.13 9.51 14.89
CA ARG A 390 -9.91 9.80 13.67
C ARG A 390 -9.87 11.29 13.30
N SER A 391 -9.98 12.21 14.25
CA SER A 391 -9.89 13.64 13.98
C SER A 391 -8.50 14.05 13.47
N LYS A 392 -7.43 13.46 14.00
CA LYS A 392 -6.07 13.67 13.48
C LYS A 392 -5.90 13.09 12.09
N PHE A 393 -6.42 11.89 11.86
CA PHE A 393 -6.40 11.27 10.55
C PHE A 393 -7.12 12.13 9.51
N ASP A 394 -8.31 12.64 9.84
CA ASP A 394 -9.05 13.55 8.97
C ASP A 394 -8.29 14.86 8.69
N ALA A 395 -7.66 15.44 9.72
CA ALA A 395 -6.80 16.61 9.53
C ALA A 395 -5.63 16.34 8.57
N LEU A 396 -4.98 15.18 8.66
CA LEU A 396 -3.91 14.76 7.73
C LEU A 396 -4.42 14.49 6.31
N LEU A 397 -5.66 14.03 6.18
CA LEU A 397 -6.34 13.87 4.90
C LEU A 397 -6.79 15.20 4.29
N GLY A 398 -6.67 16.33 5.02
CA GLY A 398 -7.18 17.62 4.60
C GLY A 398 -8.71 17.73 4.68
N GLY A 399 -9.34 17.06 5.65
CA GLY A 399 -10.80 17.06 5.83
C GLY A 399 -11.56 16.10 4.90
N ALA A 400 -10.87 15.12 4.31
CA ALA A 400 -11.46 14.22 3.32
C ALA A 400 -12.13 12.96 3.93
N LEU A 401 -12.19 12.82 5.26
CA LEU A 401 -12.81 11.67 5.91
C LEU A 401 -14.32 11.87 6.09
N ILE A 402 -15.11 11.08 5.37
CA ILE A 402 -16.56 11.07 5.43
C ILE A 402 -17.02 9.98 6.41
N LYS A 403 -17.82 10.37 7.41
CA LYS A 403 -18.59 9.40 8.20
C LYS A 403 -19.76 8.91 7.35
N THR A 404 -19.90 7.60 7.23
CA THR A 404 -20.95 7.05 6.36
C THR A 404 -22.35 7.35 6.89
N THR A 405 -23.17 7.88 6.00
CA THR A 405 -24.63 7.91 6.10
C THR A 405 -25.17 7.05 4.95
N PRO A 406 -25.99 6.02 5.18
CA PRO A 406 -26.57 5.24 4.08
C PRO A 406 -27.35 6.12 3.11
N ILE A 407 -27.30 5.78 1.81
CA ILE A 407 -27.90 6.60 0.74
C ILE A 407 -29.41 6.83 0.90
N ALA A 408 -30.10 5.84 1.48
CA ALA A 408 -31.54 5.89 1.72
C ALA A 408 -31.91 6.42 3.11
N ALA A 409 -30.94 6.73 3.99
CA ALA A 409 -31.21 7.36 5.29
C ALA A 409 -32.12 8.61 5.18
N PRO A 410 -32.07 9.39 4.09
CA PRO A 410 -32.98 10.50 3.88
C PRO A 410 -34.45 10.15 3.67
N CYS A 411 -34.79 8.94 3.24
CA CYS A 411 -36.17 8.45 3.30
C CYS A 411 -36.68 8.38 4.75
N TYR A 412 -35.75 8.40 5.70
CA TYR A 412 -35.98 8.48 7.14
C TYR A 412 -35.66 9.90 7.69
N LYS A 413 -35.19 10.86 6.84
CA LYS A 413 -34.96 12.34 7.02
C LYS A 413 -34.32 13.08 5.79
N SER A 414 -35.12 13.65 4.88
CA SER A 414 -34.88 14.51 3.67
C SER A 414 -33.55 14.54 2.85
N SER A 415 -33.70 14.37 1.51
CA SER A 415 -32.81 14.50 0.30
C SER A 415 -31.96 13.30 -0.17
N ALA A 416 -32.16 12.81 -1.40
CA ALA A 416 -31.50 11.62 -1.98
C ALA A 416 -30.42 11.94 -3.05
N ASP A 417 -29.31 11.21 -3.03
CA ASP A 417 -28.21 11.25 -4.01
C ASP A 417 -28.19 10.00 -4.91
N LEU A 418 -27.44 10.04 -6.04
CA LEU A 418 -27.22 8.91 -6.95
C LEU A 418 -26.16 7.92 -6.42
N HIS A 419 -26.26 6.63 -6.80
CA HIS A 419 -25.38 5.56 -6.28
C HIS A 419 -23.87 5.75 -6.57
N THR A 420 -23.52 6.29 -7.74
CA THR A 420 -22.12 6.49 -8.17
C THR A 420 -21.45 7.61 -7.38
N SER A 421 -22.17 8.70 -7.13
CA SER A 421 -21.71 9.90 -6.41
C SER A 421 -21.77 9.74 -4.88
N HIS A 422 -22.37 8.66 -4.37
CA HIS A 422 -22.39 8.38 -2.94
C HIS A 422 -21.12 7.61 -2.51
N PRO A 423 -20.41 7.99 -1.43
CA PRO A 423 -19.11 7.40 -1.08
C PRO A 423 -19.13 5.91 -0.75
N THR A 424 -20.26 5.37 -0.32
CA THR A 424 -20.36 3.98 0.19
C THR A 424 -21.53 3.18 -0.35
N SER A 425 -22.34 3.76 -1.25
CA SER A 425 -23.51 3.06 -1.80
C SER A 425 -23.08 2.02 -2.84
N MET A 426 -23.79 0.90 -2.90
CA MET A 426 -23.62 -0.13 -3.94
C MET A 426 -24.88 -0.22 -4.79
N MET A 427 -24.72 -0.53 -6.08
CA MET A 427 -25.86 -0.73 -7.00
C MET A 427 -26.58 -2.07 -6.78
N TRP A 428 -25.93 -3.02 -6.09
CA TRP A 428 -26.53 -4.29 -5.66
C TRP A 428 -26.55 -4.33 -4.12
N PRO A 429 -27.55 -3.69 -3.47
CA PRO A 429 -27.60 -3.55 -2.02
C PRO A 429 -27.87 -4.87 -1.27
N LEU A 430 -28.22 -5.95 -1.99
CA LEU A 430 -28.33 -7.32 -1.43
C LEU A 430 -27.10 -7.67 -0.58
N PHE A 431 -25.89 -7.40 -1.10
CA PHE A 431 -24.64 -7.72 -0.42
C PHE A 431 -24.26 -6.73 0.69
N GLN A 432 -24.95 -5.58 0.79
CA GLN A 432 -24.89 -4.68 1.94
C GLN A 432 -25.93 -5.02 3.02
N GLY A 433 -26.74 -6.07 2.79
CA GLY A 433 -27.75 -6.58 3.72
C GLY A 433 -29.11 -5.91 3.61
N ARG A 434 -29.34 -5.01 2.64
CA ARG A 434 -30.61 -4.27 2.48
C ARG A 434 -31.11 -3.59 3.77
N THR A 435 -30.19 -3.16 4.63
CA THR A 435 -30.52 -2.66 5.98
C THR A 435 -30.92 -1.19 6.04
N CYS A 436 -30.90 -0.51 4.90
CA CYS A 436 -31.40 0.84 4.75
C CYS A 436 -31.79 1.04 3.28
N MET A 437 -33.08 0.83 3.00
CA MET A 437 -33.66 0.88 1.66
C MET A 437 -34.63 2.06 1.56
N PRO A 438 -34.88 2.61 0.36
CA PRO A 438 -35.91 3.63 0.21
C PRO A 438 -37.26 3.11 0.72
N THR A 439 -37.92 3.89 1.58
CA THR A 439 -39.21 3.53 2.18
C THR A 439 -40.06 4.77 2.38
N THR A 440 -41.37 4.58 2.42
CA THR A 440 -42.34 5.59 2.84
C THR A 440 -42.80 5.41 4.29
N ASP A 441 -42.39 4.32 4.96
CA ASP A 441 -42.69 4.06 6.36
C ASP A 441 -41.74 4.86 7.28
N PRO A 442 -42.24 5.87 8.02
CA PRO A 442 -41.42 6.68 8.92
C PRO A 442 -40.90 5.90 10.14
N ASN A 443 -41.45 4.72 10.43
CA ASN A 443 -41.06 3.87 11.56
C ASN A 443 -40.04 2.79 11.18
N ALA A 444 -39.75 2.62 9.89
CA ALA A 444 -38.75 1.68 9.45
C ALA A 444 -37.36 2.07 10.00
N THR A 445 -36.44 1.11 10.08
CA THR A 445 -35.10 1.33 10.62
C THR A 445 -34.05 1.37 9.51
N CYS A 446 -33.01 2.19 9.70
CA CYS A 446 -31.88 2.32 8.79
C CYS A 446 -30.58 2.10 9.57
N THR A 447 -29.82 1.05 9.23
CA THR A 447 -28.52 0.74 9.87
C THR A 447 -27.41 0.55 8.84
N LEU A 448 -26.15 0.72 9.28
CA LEU A 448 -24.98 0.61 8.41
C LEU A 448 -24.75 -0.80 7.87
N SER A 449 -24.85 -1.85 8.70
CA SER A 449 -24.60 -3.24 8.30
C SER A 449 -23.35 -3.41 7.40
N GLY A 450 -23.50 -3.86 6.15
CA GLY A 450 -22.42 -4.06 5.18
C GLY A 450 -21.79 -2.79 4.60
N TYR A 451 -22.29 -1.60 4.93
CA TYR A 451 -21.65 -0.33 4.59
C TYR A 451 -20.35 -0.13 5.38
N PRO A 452 -19.29 0.41 4.75
CA PRO A 452 -18.11 0.91 5.46
C PRO A 452 -18.49 1.95 6.51
N THR A 453 -17.76 2.01 7.63
CA THR A 453 -18.05 3.00 8.70
C THR A 453 -17.60 4.40 8.32
N TYR A 454 -16.47 4.48 7.62
CA TYR A 454 -15.88 5.72 7.13
C TYR A 454 -15.44 5.55 5.68
N SER A 455 -15.39 6.65 4.95
CA SER A 455 -14.88 6.69 3.58
C SER A 455 -13.95 7.88 3.40
N ILE A 456 -12.78 7.65 2.79
CA ILE A 456 -11.87 8.71 2.37
C ILE A 456 -12.30 9.16 0.99
N ASN A 457 -12.64 10.43 0.84
CA ASN A 457 -12.87 11.06 -0.45
C ASN A 457 -11.52 11.37 -1.11
N ALA A 458 -10.92 10.38 -1.78
CA ALA A 458 -9.58 10.52 -2.31
C ALA A 458 -9.58 11.39 -3.58
N SER A 459 -8.90 12.53 -3.52
CA SER A 459 -8.61 13.44 -4.64
C SER A 459 -7.12 13.47 -5.00
N ASN A 460 -6.26 12.81 -4.21
CA ASN A 460 -4.84 12.66 -4.50
C ASN A 460 -4.27 11.33 -3.96
N VAL A 461 -3.05 11.01 -4.39
CA VAL A 461 -2.37 9.75 -4.05
C VAL A 461 -1.93 9.66 -2.58
N ASP A 462 -1.66 10.79 -1.94
CA ASP A 462 -1.22 10.80 -0.54
C ASP A 462 -2.37 10.45 0.41
N GLN A 463 -3.60 10.87 0.11
CA GLN A 463 -4.79 10.44 0.84
C GLN A 463 -5.02 8.93 0.76
N ILE A 464 -4.78 8.32 -0.41
CA ILE A 464 -4.84 6.86 -0.58
C ILE A 464 -3.76 6.19 0.27
N ARG A 465 -2.51 6.68 0.20
CA ARG A 465 -1.39 6.16 0.99
C ARG A 465 -1.70 6.23 2.49
N LEU A 466 -2.16 7.39 2.97
CA LEU A 466 -2.55 7.58 4.36
C LEU A 466 -3.67 6.62 4.76
N GLY A 467 -4.65 6.38 3.90
CA GLY A 467 -5.73 5.41 4.12
C GLY A 467 -5.24 3.97 4.27
N ILE A 468 -4.38 3.51 3.37
CA ILE A 468 -3.80 2.16 3.42
C ILE A 468 -2.98 1.99 4.68
N ASN A 469 -2.09 2.94 4.97
CA ASN A 469 -1.24 2.88 6.16
C ASN A 469 -2.12 2.89 7.42
N PHE A 470 -3.09 3.80 7.54
CA PHE A 470 -3.96 3.88 8.70
C PHE A 470 -4.74 2.58 8.92
N ALA A 471 -5.29 1.99 7.86
CA ALA A 471 -6.01 0.72 7.95
C ALA A 471 -5.09 -0.44 8.34
N ARG A 472 -3.94 -0.62 7.68
CA ARG A 472 -2.96 -1.66 7.99
C ARG A 472 -2.51 -1.57 9.44
N ASN A 473 -2.09 -0.39 9.87
CA ASN A 473 -1.43 -0.18 11.14
C ASN A 473 -2.43 -0.14 12.32
N SER A 474 -3.72 0.08 12.03
CA SER A 474 -4.82 -0.04 13.01
C SER A 474 -5.57 -1.37 12.90
N ASN A 475 -5.10 -2.31 12.06
CA ASN A 475 -5.76 -3.59 11.76
C ASN A 475 -7.25 -3.44 11.36
N LEU A 476 -7.60 -2.35 10.68
CA LEU A 476 -8.94 -2.15 10.14
C LEU A 476 -9.12 -2.97 8.85
N ARG A 477 -10.35 -3.40 8.59
CA ARG A 477 -10.73 -3.86 7.25
C ARG A 477 -10.64 -2.67 6.29
N LEU A 478 -9.95 -2.85 5.17
CA LEU A 478 -9.90 -1.87 4.09
C LEU A 478 -10.89 -2.28 3.00
N ALA A 479 -11.74 -1.35 2.58
CA ALA A 479 -12.55 -1.47 1.37
C ALA A 479 -12.07 -0.43 0.36
N ILE A 480 -12.21 -0.72 -0.93
CA ILE A 480 -11.91 0.25 -1.98
C ILE A 480 -13.10 0.29 -2.92
N LYS A 481 -13.66 1.47 -3.09
CA LYS A 481 -14.83 1.71 -3.93
C LYS A 481 -14.49 2.78 -4.96
N LYS A 482 -15.01 2.57 -6.16
CA LYS A 482 -15.12 3.61 -7.17
C LYS A 482 -16.59 3.97 -7.39
N THR A 483 -17.28 3.24 -8.27
CA THR A 483 -18.66 3.54 -8.70
C THR A 483 -19.73 2.74 -7.96
N GLY A 484 -19.37 1.62 -7.31
CA GLY A 484 -20.32 0.73 -6.64
C GLY A 484 -20.98 -0.31 -7.56
N HIS A 485 -20.42 -0.50 -8.76
CA HIS A 485 -20.90 -1.42 -9.81
C HIS A 485 -20.64 -2.92 -9.54
N HIS A 486 -19.98 -3.30 -8.44
CA HIS A 486 -19.59 -4.70 -8.27
C HIS A 486 -20.81 -5.57 -7.92
N TYR A 487 -21.17 -6.49 -8.82
CA TYR A 487 -22.34 -7.36 -8.68
C TYR A 487 -22.36 -8.13 -7.35
N ILE A 488 -21.23 -8.72 -6.93
CA ILE A 488 -21.14 -9.51 -5.68
C ILE A 488 -20.55 -8.75 -4.48
N GLY A 489 -20.64 -7.42 -4.46
CA GLY A 489 -20.35 -6.63 -3.26
C GLY A 489 -18.87 -6.44 -2.89
N LYS A 490 -17.90 -6.78 -3.76
CA LYS A 490 -16.45 -6.71 -3.44
C LYS A 490 -15.95 -5.34 -2.94
N SER A 491 -16.63 -4.25 -3.29
CA SER A 491 -16.23 -2.88 -2.90
C SER A 491 -16.96 -2.34 -1.66
N SER A 492 -17.46 -3.21 -0.78
CA SER A 492 -18.11 -2.85 0.49
C SER A 492 -17.61 -3.73 1.63
N GLY A 493 -17.90 -3.33 2.87
CA GLY A 493 -17.55 -4.14 4.03
C GLY A 493 -17.95 -3.51 5.35
N ALA A 494 -18.63 -4.27 6.20
CA ALA A 494 -18.97 -3.85 7.55
C ALA A 494 -17.71 -3.49 8.36
N GLY A 495 -17.79 -2.39 9.11
CA GLY A 495 -16.69 -1.91 9.97
C GLY A 495 -15.47 -1.36 9.23
N ALA A 496 -15.47 -1.37 7.89
CA ALA A 496 -14.31 -1.01 7.08
C ALA A 496 -14.04 0.50 7.05
N LEU A 497 -12.78 0.84 6.78
CA LEU A 497 -12.40 2.12 6.18
C LEU A 497 -12.44 1.96 4.67
N ASN A 498 -13.23 2.78 3.98
CA ASN A 498 -13.31 2.78 2.52
C ASN A 498 -12.36 3.82 1.92
N ILE A 499 -11.68 3.47 0.84
CA ILE A 499 -11.00 4.43 -0.04
C ILE A 499 -11.89 4.63 -1.26
N TRP A 500 -12.45 5.83 -1.40
CA TRP A 500 -13.31 6.19 -2.52
C TRP A 500 -12.49 6.93 -3.58
N THR A 501 -12.18 6.24 -4.68
CA THR A 501 -11.32 6.75 -5.74
C THR A 501 -12.07 7.49 -6.85
N HIS A 502 -13.37 7.75 -6.69
CA HIS A 502 -14.22 8.35 -7.73
C HIS A 502 -13.66 9.66 -8.23
N ASN A 503 -13.19 10.54 -7.35
CA ASN A 503 -12.75 11.89 -7.70
C ASN A 503 -11.29 11.98 -8.23
N LEU A 504 -10.70 10.86 -8.66
CA LEU A 504 -9.41 10.81 -9.35
C LEU A 504 -9.61 10.73 -10.87
N GLU A 505 -10.28 11.72 -11.45
CA GLU A 505 -10.80 11.69 -12.84
C GLU A 505 -9.83 12.29 -13.87
N ASP A 506 -8.59 12.61 -13.48
CA ASP A 506 -7.58 13.17 -14.38
C ASP A 506 -7.36 12.30 -15.63
N ILE A 507 -7.82 12.76 -16.80
CA ILE A 507 -7.47 12.20 -18.11
C ILE A 507 -6.35 13.07 -18.69
N LYS A 508 -5.15 12.50 -18.81
CA LYS A 508 -3.98 13.15 -19.40
C LYS A 508 -3.56 12.37 -20.65
N GLU A 509 -3.54 13.06 -21.77
CA GLU A 509 -2.91 12.55 -22.99
C GLU A 509 -1.39 12.52 -22.78
N SER A 510 -0.66 11.62 -23.46
CA SER A 510 0.79 11.76 -23.59
C SER A 510 1.06 13.11 -24.27
N ARG A 511 1.58 14.09 -23.51
CA ARG A 511 1.68 15.51 -23.89
C ARG A 511 2.18 15.71 -25.35
N SER A 512 1.30 16.15 -26.25
CA SER A 512 1.23 17.53 -26.75
C SER A 512 -0.02 17.71 -27.61
N GLN A 513 -0.53 18.95 -27.69
CA GLN A 513 -1.42 19.37 -28.77
C GLN A 513 -0.85 18.87 -30.11
N GLY A 514 -1.53 17.91 -30.74
CA GLY A 514 -0.99 17.15 -31.88
C GLY A 514 -0.10 15.99 -31.43
N VAL A 515 -0.64 14.78 -31.59
CA VAL A 515 -0.13 13.43 -31.23
C VAL A 515 1.39 13.33 -31.01
N LYS A 516 1.82 13.15 -29.75
CA LYS A 516 3.06 12.43 -29.42
C LYS A 516 2.70 11.01 -28.99
N GLU A 517 3.16 10.04 -29.77
CA GLU A 517 3.00 8.62 -29.50
C GLU A 517 3.61 8.24 -28.14
N PHE A 518 2.95 7.33 -27.43
CA PHE A 518 3.56 6.62 -26.32
C PHE A 518 4.52 5.59 -26.89
N HIS A 519 5.73 5.56 -26.35
CA HIS A 519 6.77 4.61 -26.73
C HIS A 519 7.26 3.86 -25.50
N ASN A 520 7.22 2.54 -25.57
CA ASN A 520 8.01 1.64 -24.75
C ASN A 520 8.52 0.49 -25.63
N ASP A 521 9.22 -0.47 -25.04
CA ASP A 521 9.84 -1.58 -25.78
C ASP A 521 8.81 -2.44 -26.56
N ASP A 522 7.55 -2.45 -26.12
CA ASP A 522 6.49 -3.34 -26.65
C ASP A 522 5.40 -2.62 -27.46
N TYR A 523 5.39 -1.28 -27.49
CA TYR A 523 4.34 -0.49 -28.11
C TYR A 523 4.80 0.92 -28.49
N SER A 524 4.48 1.30 -29.72
CA SER A 524 4.59 2.64 -30.27
C SER A 524 3.22 3.03 -30.83
N GLY A 525 2.58 4.06 -30.28
CA GLY A 525 1.29 4.52 -30.77
C GLY A 525 0.52 5.40 -29.80
N PRO A 526 -0.71 5.80 -30.14
CA PRO A 526 -1.51 6.67 -29.30
C PRO A 526 -1.97 5.96 -28.01
N ALA A 527 -1.95 6.67 -26.88
CA ALA A 527 -2.37 6.12 -25.59
C ALA A 527 -2.98 7.21 -24.69
N PHE A 528 -3.81 6.78 -23.74
CA PHE A 528 -4.37 7.65 -22.70
C PHE A 528 -3.81 7.27 -21.34
N LYS A 529 -3.39 8.27 -20.55
CA LYS A 529 -3.24 8.13 -19.11
C LYS A 529 -4.52 8.59 -18.44
N ALA A 530 -5.09 7.76 -17.58
CA ALA A 530 -6.33 8.07 -16.87
C ALA A 530 -6.18 7.79 -15.38
N GLY A 531 -6.68 8.69 -14.55
CA GLY A 531 -6.82 8.48 -13.11
C GLY A 531 -7.84 7.40 -12.80
N ALA A 532 -7.71 6.78 -11.62
CA ALA A 532 -8.55 5.65 -11.21
C ALA A 532 -10.05 5.99 -11.14
N GLY A 533 -10.43 7.27 -11.08
CA GLY A 533 -11.80 7.78 -11.07
C GLY A 533 -12.52 7.73 -12.42
N VAL A 534 -11.79 7.68 -13.53
CA VAL A 534 -12.36 7.81 -14.89
C VAL A 534 -13.34 6.71 -15.27
N GLN A 535 -14.58 7.06 -15.57
CA GLN A 535 -15.68 6.18 -15.99
C GLN A 535 -15.69 5.98 -17.52
N GLY A 536 -16.53 5.06 -17.99
CA GLY A 536 -16.62 4.69 -19.41
C GLY A 536 -17.01 5.87 -20.32
N PHE A 537 -18.01 6.66 -19.95
CA PHE A 537 -18.43 7.80 -20.78
C PHE A 537 -17.31 8.84 -20.97
N GLU A 538 -16.56 9.14 -19.90
CA GLU A 538 -15.50 10.16 -19.92
C GLU A 538 -14.36 9.76 -20.86
N ILE A 539 -13.90 8.51 -20.79
CA ILE A 539 -12.81 8.06 -21.66
C ILE A 539 -13.26 7.91 -23.12
N LEU A 540 -14.50 7.49 -23.37
CA LEU A 540 -15.02 7.40 -24.73
C LEU A 540 -15.18 8.80 -25.36
N GLU A 541 -15.61 9.80 -24.57
CA GLU A 541 -15.69 11.19 -25.00
C GLU A 541 -14.30 11.75 -25.32
N ALA A 542 -13.33 11.52 -24.44
CA ALA A 542 -11.93 11.91 -24.66
C ALA A 542 -11.35 11.26 -25.94
N ALA A 543 -11.61 9.97 -26.16
CA ALA A 543 -11.17 9.25 -27.36
C ALA A 543 -11.79 9.82 -28.65
N ARG A 544 -13.09 10.14 -28.62
CA ARG A 544 -13.77 10.79 -29.76
C ARG A 544 -13.15 12.14 -30.09
N GLY A 545 -12.86 12.97 -29.09
CA GLY A 545 -12.20 14.27 -29.25
C GLY A 545 -10.82 14.19 -29.91
N LYS A 546 -10.22 12.99 -29.97
CA LYS A 546 -8.91 12.72 -30.57
C LYS A 546 -8.98 11.83 -31.80
N ASN A 547 -10.19 11.55 -32.32
CA ASN A 547 -10.40 10.72 -33.50
C ASN A 547 -9.77 9.31 -33.38
N VAL A 548 -9.84 8.73 -32.17
CA VAL A 548 -9.36 7.38 -31.86
C VAL A 548 -10.44 6.57 -31.15
N THR A 549 -10.22 5.27 -30.98
CA THR A 549 -11.10 4.35 -30.25
C THR A 549 -10.36 3.72 -29.08
N VAL A 550 -11.05 3.58 -27.96
CA VAL A 550 -10.58 2.91 -26.75
C VAL A 550 -11.62 1.87 -26.36
N LEU A 551 -11.16 0.75 -25.78
CA LEU A 551 -12.05 -0.30 -25.32
C LEU A 551 -12.74 0.16 -24.04
N ALA A 552 -14.07 0.17 -24.05
CA ALA A 552 -14.89 0.36 -22.87
C ALA A 552 -15.99 -0.70 -22.81
N GLY A 553 -16.47 -0.94 -21.60
CA GLY A 553 -17.65 -1.77 -21.39
C GLY A 553 -18.90 -1.07 -21.92
N ILE A 554 -19.98 -1.83 -21.98
CA ILE A 554 -21.25 -1.35 -22.47
C ILE A 554 -21.92 -0.33 -21.53
N CYS A 555 -21.84 -0.52 -20.21
CA CYS A 555 -22.43 0.37 -19.23
C CYS A 555 -21.55 1.62 -19.00
N GLU A 556 -22.03 2.79 -19.40
CA GLU A 556 -21.28 4.04 -19.41
C GLU A 556 -20.73 4.49 -18.05
N THR A 557 -21.46 4.21 -16.98
CA THR A 557 -21.08 4.57 -15.61
C THR A 557 -20.13 3.57 -14.95
N VAL A 558 -19.69 2.52 -15.66
CA VAL A 558 -18.69 1.58 -15.13
C VAL A 558 -17.37 2.31 -14.92
N GLY A 559 -16.71 1.98 -13.82
CA GLY A 559 -15.40 2.50 -13.52
C GLY A 559 -14.31 1.92 -14.42
N TRP A 560 -13.97 2.64 -15.49
CA TRP A 560 -13.05 2.19 -16.54
C TRP A 560 -11.63 1.91 -16.01
N ALA A 561 -10.95 2.93 -15.46
CA ALA A 561 -9.55 2.85 -14.99
C ALA A 561 -9.32 2.08 -13.68
N GLY A 562 -10.19 1.12 -13.34
CA GLY A 562 -10.12 0.36 -12.10
C GLY A 562 -10.46 -1.11 -12.30
N GLY A 563 -11.50 -1.59 -11.62
CA GLY A 563 -11.91 -2.99 -11.64
C GLY A 563 -12.35 -3.55 -12.99
N TYR A 564 -12.68 -2.70 -13.97
CA TYR A 564 -12.98 -3.13 -15.34
C TYR A 564 -11.72 -3.63 -16.05
N LEU A 565 -10.72 -2.75 -16.23
CA LEU A 565 -9.45 -3.11 -16.87
C LEU A 565 -8.71 -4.22 -16.12
N ALA A 566 -8.62 -4.13 -14.79
CA ALA A 566 -7.84 -5.10 -14.03
C ALA A 566 -8.54 -6.47 -13.86
N GLY A 567 -9.86 -6.54 -14.09
CA GLY A 567 -10.62 -7.79 -14.10
C GLY A 567 -10.71 -8.48 -15.46
N GLY A 568 -10.18 -7.86 -16.53
CA GLY A 568 -10.34 -8.34 -17.91
C GLY A 568 -11.04 -7.27 -18.77
N GLY A 569 -12.35 -7.11 -18.59
CA GLY A 569 -13.15 -6.10 -19.28
C GLY A 569 -13.46 -6.46 -20.73
N HIS A 570 -14.64 -7.03 -20.98
CA HIS A 570 -15.13 -7.24 -22.35
C HIS A 570 -15.63 -5.92 -22.97
N SER A 571 -15.72 -5.88 -24.30
CA SER A 571 -16.11 -4.69 -25.07
C SER A 571 -16.77 -5.10 -26.40
N PRO A 572 -17.64 -4.27 -27.00
CA PRO A 572 -18.18 -4.54 -28.34
C PRO A 572 -17.13 -4.67 -29.46
N VAL A 573 -15.89 -4.24 -29.21
CA VAL A 573 -14.75 -4.41 -30.13
C VAL A 573 -13.77 -5.50 -29.65
N ALA A 574 -14.14 -6.33 -28.67
CA ALA A 574 -13.25 -7.35 -28.12
C ALA A 574 -12.92 -8.47 -29.12
N SER A 575 -13.78 -8.74 -30.11
CA SER A 575 -13.46 -9.68 -31.20
C SER A 575 -12.34 -9.14 -32.12
N ILE A 576 -12.05 -7.84 -32.08
CA ILE A 576 -11.02 -7.17 -32.90
C ILE A 576 -9.75 -6.90 -32.08
N TYR A 577 -9.92 -6.34 -30.88
CA TYR A 577 -8.82 -5.90 -30.03
C TYR A 577 -8.65 -6.71 -28.74
N ASP A 578 -9.37 -7.81 -28.58
CA ASP A 578 -9.37 -8.65 -27.38
C ASP A 578 -9.90 -7.92 -26.13
N MET A 579 -9.56 -8.40 -24.93
CA MET A 579 -10.05 -7.85 -23.67
C MET A 579 -9.39 -6.49 -23.37
N ALA A 580 -10.08 -5.63 -22.63
CA ALA A 580 -9.56 -4.30 -22.30
C ALA A 580 -8.26 -4.36 -21.47
N ALA A 581 -8.08 -5.40 -20.64
CA ALA A 581 -6.82 -5.71 -19.96
C ALA A 581 -5.64 -5.90 -20.94
N ASP A 582 -5.89 -6.43 -22.13
CA ASP A 582 -4.87 -6.64 -23.18
C ASP A 582 -4.33 -5.30 -23.72
N GLN A 583 -5.04 -4.20 -23.45
CA GLN A 583 -4.71 -2.86 -23.94
C GLN A 583 -3.90 -2.02 -22.94
N VAL A 584 -3.73 -2.47 -21.71
CA VAL A 584 -3.01 -1.71 -20.68
C VAL A 584 -1.50 -1.80 -20.89
N LEU A 585 -0.83 -0.64 -20.84
CA LEU A 585 0.61 -0.45 -21.01
C LEU A 585 1.33 -0.24 -19.68
N ALA A 586 0.67 0.39 -18.71
CA ALA A 586 1.19 0.55 -17.36
C ALA A 586 0.07 0.78 -16.34
N TYR A 587 0.32 0.35 -15.10
CA TYR A 587 -0.43 0.72 -13.92
C TYR A 587 0.42 1.55 -12.98
N VAL A 588 -0.23 2.45 -12.26
CA VAL A 588 0.34 3.12 -11.11
C VAL A 588 -0.51 2.78 -9.90
N ALA A 589 0.09 2.25 -8.85
CA ALA A 589 -0.63 1.77 -7.67
C ALA A 589 0.07 2.16 -6.37
N ILE A 590 -0.69 2.16 -5.27
CA ILE A 590 -0.16 2.14 -3.92
C ILE A 590 -0.28 0.72 -3.36
N THR A 591 0.83 0.12 -2.97
CA THR A 591 0.92 -1.27 -2.48
C THR A 591 0.54 -1.39 -1.01
N ALA A 592 0.41 -2.63 -0.52
CA ALA A 592 -0.04 -2.92 0.86
C ALA A 592 0.87 -2.30 1.93
N ASP A 593 2.15 -2.09 1.62
CA ASP A 593 3.17 -1.44 2.44
C ASP A 593 3.13 0.11 2.38
N GLY A 594 2.22 0.68 1.58
CA GLY A 594 2.03 2.12 1.38
C GLY A 594 2.89 2.73 0.27
N ARG A 595 3.73 1.96 -0.43
CA ARG A 595 4.67 2.50 -1.44
C ARG A 595 3.96 2.76 -2.77
N PHE A 596 4.43 3.80 -3.45
CA PHE A 596 4.00 4.10 -4.81
C PHE A 596 4.83 3.27 -5.78
N VAL A 597 4.16 2.53 -6.67
CA VAL A 597 4.82 1.69 -7.66
C VAL A 597 4.24 1.93 -9.04
N THR A 598 5.11 1.90 -10.04
CA THR A 598 4.71 1.76 -11.44
C THR A 598 4.91 0.32 -11.86
N ALA A 599 3.89 -0.29 -12.46
CA ALA A 599 3.92 -1.64 -12.98
C ALA A 599 3.76 -1.60 -14.51
N SER A 600 4.73 -2.12 -15.24
CA SER A 600 4.79 -2.22 -16.71
C SER A 600 5.53 -3.50 -17.09
N SER A 601 5.71 -3.79 -18.38
CA SER A 601 6.44 -4.97 -18.84
C SER A 601 7.90 -5.03 -18.37
N THR A 602 8.53 -3.88 -18.09
CA THR A 602 9.95 -3.79 -17.68
C THR A 602 10.14 -3.41 -16.21
N THR A 603 9.10 -2.95 -15.52
CA THR A 603 9.16 -2.50 -14.12
C THR A 603 8.05 -3.16 -13.31
N ASN A 604 8.38 -3.91 -12.26
CA ASN A 604 7.39 -4.69 -11.47
C ASN A 604 6.50 -5.56 -12.38
N ALA A 605 7.12 -6.28 -13.31
CA ALA A 605 6.44 -7.02 -14.38
C ALA A 605 5.48 -8.11 -13.88
N ASP A 606 5.78 -8.71 -12.73
CA ASP A 606 4.90 -9.67 -12.06
C ASP A 606 3.59 -9.01 -11.59
N LEU A 607 3.69 -7.84 -10.95
CA LEU A 607 2.53 -7.04 -10.56
C LEU A 607 1.75 -6.56 -11.78
N PHE A 608 2.45 -6.14 -12.84
CA PHE A 608 1.82 -5.71 -14.08
C PHE A 608 1.02 -6.84 -14.74
N TRP A 609 1.62 -8.03 -14.84
CA TRP A 609 0.96 -9.23 -15.36
C TRP A 609 -0.31 -9.55 -14.54
N ALA A 610 -0.21 -9.51 -13.21
CA ALA A 610 -1.32 -9.81 -12.31
C ALA A 610 -2.46 -8.78 -12.37
N LEU A 611 -2.16 -7.48 -12.47
CA LEU A 611 -3.15 -6.42 -12.61
C LEU A 611 -3.86 -6.40 -13.98
N ARG A 612 -3.48 -7.28 -14.91
CA ARG A 612 -4.11 -7.41 -16.23
C ARG A 612 -4.92 -8.71 -16.31
N GLY A 613 -5.98 -8.81 -15.50
CA GLY A 613 -6.92 -9.93 -15.50
C GLY A 613 -7.02 -10.69 -14.18
N GLY A 614 -6.06 -10.52 -13.26
CA GLY A 614 -6.09 -11.12 -11.91
C GLY A 614 -7.06 -10.45 -10.94
N GLY A 615 -7.83 -9.46 -11.39
CA GLY A 615 -8.79 -8.74 -10.56
C GLY A 615 -8.19 -7.56 -9.80
N VAL A 616 -9.04 -6.92 -8.98
CA VAL A 616 -8.70 -5.77 -8.13
C VAL A 616 -8.91 -6.11 -6.66
N LEU A 617 -8.46 -5.21 -5.77
CA LEU A 617 -8.65 -5.31 -4.31
C LEU A 617 -7.78 -6.39 -3.67
N THR A 618 -6.60 -6.62 -4.25
CA THR A 618 -5.69 -7.69 -3.81
C THR A 618 -4.23 -7.27 -3.83
N PHE A 619 -3.79 -6.59 -4.89
CA PHE A 619 -2.37 -6.24 -5.06
C PHE A 619 -2.00 -4.81 -4.64
N GLY A 620 -2.99 -3.92 -4.55
CA GLY A 620 -2.79 -2.49 -4.34
C GLY A 620 -4.01 -1.66 -4.74
N VAL A 621 -3.97 -0.37 -4.41
CA VAL A 621 -4.94 0.62 -4.90
C VAL A 621 -4.40 1.26 -6.18
N ILE A 622 -5.02 0.96 -7.32
CA ILE A 622 -4.71 1.62 -8.60
C ILE A 622 -5.06 3.10 -8.48
N THR A 623 -4.14 3.96 -8.89
CA THR A 623 -4.28 5.43 -8.88
C THR A 623 -4.37 6.00 -10.29
N SER A 624 -3.67 5.40 -11.26
CA SER A 624 -3.82 5.71 -12.69
C SER A 624 -3.38 4.55 -13.57
N VAL A 625 -3.77 4.59 -14.83
CA VAL A 625 -3.49 3.60 -15.87
C VAL A 625 -3.00 4.28 -17.12
N ILE A 626 -2.23 3.57 -17.96
CA ILE A 626 -1.92 3.97 -19.34
C ILE A 626 -2.45 2.87 -20.26
N VAL A 627 -3.27 3.23 -21.25
CA VAL A 627 -3.97 2.27 -22.13
C VAL A 627 -3.81 2.69 -23.59
N LYS A 628 -3.60 1.69 -24.47
CA LYS A 628 -3.55 1.87 -25.93
C LYS A 628 -4.84 2.53 -26.44
N ALA A 629 -4.68 3.39 -27.42
CA ALA A 629 -5.76 3.86 -28.28
C ALA A 629 -5.58 3.29 -29.70
N HIS A 630 -6.69 3.13 -30.39
CA HIS A 630 -6.76 2.50 -31.70
C HIS A 630 -7.31 3.46 -32.74
N PRO A 631 -7.10 3.20 -34.04
CA PRO A 631 -7.78 3.94 -35.09
C PRO A 631 -9.29 4.00 -34.86
N ARG A 632 -9.91 5.12 -35.25
CA ARG A 632 -11.35 5.30 -35.14
C ARG A 632 -12.10 4.18 -35.87
N ILE A 633 -12.99 3.50 -35.15
CA ILE A 633 -13.85 2.46 -35.70
C ILE A 633 -15.25 3.01 -36.01
N LYS A 634 -15.74 2.71 -37.21
CA LYS A 634 -17.12 2.91 -37.64
C LYS A 634 -17.97 1.72 -37.21
N VAL A 635 -19.24 1.93 -36.92
CA VAL A 635 -20.09 0.90 -36.33
C VAL A 635 -21.48 0.93 -36.95
N THR A 636 -21.93 -0.21 -37.48
CA THR A 636 -23.36 -0.46 -37.69
C THR A 636 -23.94 -1.07 -36.43
N LYS A 637 -25.08 -0.56 -35.99
CA LYS A 637 -25.85 -1.08 -34.86
C LYS A 637 -27.22 -1.53 -35.35
N SER A 638 -27.72 -2.65 -34.85
CA SER A 638 -29.12 -3.06 -35.07
C SER A 638 -29.80 -3.46 -33.76
N VAL A 639 -31.10 -3.16 -33.66
CA VAL A 639 -31.97 -3.61 -32.57
C VAL A 639 -33.24 -4.22 -33.16
N PHE A 640 -33.71 -5.32 -32.58
CA PHE A 640 -34.92 -6.03 -33.02
C PHE A 640 -35.44 -6.94 -31.90
N SER A 641 -36.71 -7.34 -32.00
CA SER A 641 -37.31 -8.29 -31.07
C SER A 641 -38.38 -9.14 -31.76
N PHE A 642 -38.71 -10.26 -31.15
CA PHE A 642 -39.84 -11.10 -31.54
C PHE A 642 -40.40 -11.85 -30.34
N GLN A 643 -41.71 -12.09 -30.38
CA GLN A 643 -42.46 -12.65 -29.26
C GLN A 643 -43.29 -13.85 -29.69
N ALA A 644 -43.65 -14.69 -28.72
CA ALA A 644 -44.60 -15.78 -28.91
C ALA A 644 -45.42 -16.05 -27.65
N ALA A 645 -46.62 -16.60 -27.84
CA ALA A 645 -47.41 -17.11 -26.72
C ALA A 645 -46.75 -18.39 -26.15
N PRO A 646 -46.70 -18.59 -24.81
CA PRO A 646 -46.05 -19.75 -24.20
C PRO A 646 -46.66 -21.11 -24.55
N ASN A 647 -47.88 -21.13 -25.11
CA ASN A 647 -48.53 -22.33 -25.63
C ASN A 647 -48.25 -22.58 -27.13
N ASN A 648 -47.56 -21.68 -27.82
CA ASN A 648 -47.15 -21.81 -29.23
C ASN A 648 -45.70 -21.35 -29.41
N THR A 649 -44.76 -22.20 -28.98
CA THR A 649 -43.34 -21.83 -28.84
C THR A 649 -42.43 -22.39 -29.92
N VAL A 650 -42.96 -23.20 -30.84
CA VAL A 650 -42.13 -23.93 -31.83
C VAL A 650 -41.38 -22.96 -32.74
N SER A 651 -42.06 -22.01 -33.38
CA SER A 651 -41.42 -21.02 -34.25
C SER A 651 -40.46 -20.11 -33.48
N PHE A 652 -40.82 -19.72 -32.27
CA PHE A 652 -39.97 -18.91 -31.39
C PHE A 652 -38.62 -19.59 -31.13
N TRP A 653 -38.68 -20.84 -30.68
CA TRP A 653 -37.47 -21.60 -30.36
C TRP A 653 -36.65 -21.95 -31.61
N LYS A 654 -37.28 -22.16 -32.77
CA LYS A 654 -36.57 -22.26 -34.04
C LYS A 654 -35.83 -20.96 -34.40
N ALA A 655 -36.44 -19.79 -34.21
CA ALA A 655 -35.78 -18.50 -34.44
C ALA A 655 -34.63 -18.23 -33.47
N VAL A 656 -34.79 -18.55 -32.18
CA VAL A 656 -33.69 -18.48 -31.20
C VAL A 656 -32.55 -19.43 -31.60
N ASN A 657 -32.87 -20.66 -32.05
CA ASN A 657 -31.88 -21.62 -32.52
C ASN A 657 -31.12 -21.11 -33.76
N ALA A 658 -31.82 -20.49 -34.71
CA ALA A 658 -31.21 -19.87 -35.90
C ALA A 658 -30.18 -18.81 -35.51
N TYR A 659 -30.53 -17.97 -34.52
CA TYR A 659 -29.62 -16.98 -33.97
C TYR A 659 -28.38 -17.63 -33.32
N PHE A 660 -28.59 -18.61 -32.42
CA PHE A 660 -27.50 -19.32 -31.74
C PHE A 660 -26.56 -20.06 -32.70
N LYS A 661 -27.08 -20.70 -33.75
CA LYS A 661 -26.24 -21.33 -34.80
C LYS A 661 -25.38 -20.33 -35.55
N SER A 662 -25.83 -19.08 -35.66
CA SER A 662 -25.13 -18.03 -36.39
C SER A 662 -23.99 -17.39 -35.60
N PHE A 663 -23.80 -17.75 -34.32
CA PHE A 663 -22.76 -17.15 -33.47
C PHE A 663 -21.35 -17.22 -34.08
N PRO A 664 -20.85 -18.37 -34.57
CA PRO A 664 -19.54 -18.44 -35.18
C PRO A 664 -19.41 -17.50 -36.38
N THR A 665 -20.43 -17.45 -37.25
CA THR A 665 -20.48 -16.55 -38.41
C THR A 665 -20.35 -15.08 -37.98
N PHE A 666 -21.15 -14.67 -36.99
CA PHE A 666 -21.18 -13.31 -36.49
C PHE A 666 -19.86 -12.92 -35.80
N THR A 667 -19.34 -13.76 -34.90
CA THR A 667 -18.07 -13.45 -34.24
C THR A 667 -16.87 -13.47 -35.18
N ASN A 668 -16.86 -14.32 -36.20
CA ASN A 668 -15.82 -14.32 -37.24
C ASN A 668 -15.86 -13.03 -38.08
N ALA A 669 -17.03 -12.42 -38.22
CA ALA A 669 -17.20 -11.10 -38.82
C ALA A 669 -16.89 -9.93 -37.86
N GLY A 670 -16.37 -10.22 -36.66
CA GLY A 670 -15.96 -9.22 -35.67
C GLY A 670 -17.10 -8.58 -34.88
N THR A 671 -18.30 -9.14 -34.93
CA THR A 671 -19.48 -8.54 -34.30
C THR A 671 -19.63 -8.89 -32.82
N TYR A 672 -20.57 -8.21 -32.17
CA TYR A 672 -20.92 -8.34 -30.76
C TYR A 672 -22.43 -8.16 -30.57
N SER A 673 -23.05 -8.94 -29.69
CA SER A 673 -24.46 -8.73 -29.30
C SER A 673 -24.63 -8.48 -27.82
N TYR A 674 -25.75 -7.87 -27.46
CA TYR A 674 -26.37 -7.92 -26.15
C TYR A 674 -27.85 -8.29 -26.34
N PHE A 675 -28.24 -9.47 -25.91
CA PHE A 675 -29.59 -9.99 -26.10
C PHE A 675 -30.17 -10.58 -24.82
N TRP A 676 -31.49 -10.68 -24.79
CA TRP A 676 -32.26 -11.28 -23.70
C TRP A 676 -33.36 -12.18 -24.22
N ILE A 677 -33.64 -13.23 -23.46
CA ILE A 677 -34.75 -14.17 -23.65
C ILE A 677 -35.52 -14.23 -22.34
N TRP A 678 -36.76 -13.74 -22.38
CA TRP A 678 -37.64 -13.65 -21.23
C TRP A 678 -38.78 -14.66 -21.35
N ASN A 679 -39.20 -15.17 -20.21
CA ASN A 679 -40.46 -15.89 -20.06
C ASN A 679 -41.27 -15.22 -18.94
N TYR A 680 -42.21 -14.37 -19.34
CA TYR A 680 -43.08 -13.66 -18.40
C TYR A 680 -44.28 -14.51 -17.94
N GLY A 681 -44.33 -15.80 -18.28
CA GLY A 681 -45.45 -16.71 -18.04
C GLY A 681 -46.65 -16.48 -18.99
N THR A 682 -46.79 -15.27 -19.53
CA THR A 682 -47.82 -14.91 -20.53
C THR A 682 -47.26 -14.71 -21.94
N VAL A 683 -45.97 -14.39 -22.06
CA VAL A 683 -45.27 -14.16 -23.33
C VAL A 683 -43.82 -14.59 -23.22
N LEU A 684 -43.33 -15.27 -24.26
CA LEU A 684 -41.91 -15.45 -24.51
C LEU A 684 -41.42 -14.29 -25.37
N ASP A 685 -40.31 -13.68 -24.99
CA ASP A 685 -39.77 -12.50 -25.67
C ASP A 685 -38.28 -12.65 -25.92
N PHE A 686 -37.86 -12.54 -27.18
CA PHE A 686 -36.47 -12.40 -27.56
C PHE A 686 -36.22 -10.94 -27.91
N GLN A 687 -35.26 -10.34 -27.21
CA GLN A 687 -34.86 -8.95 -27.40
C GLN A 687 -33.39 -8.91 -27.81
N MET A 688 -33.10 -8.51 -29.04
CA MET A 688 -31.79 -8.01 -29.42
C MET A 688 -31.70 -6.56 -28.95
N ALA A 689 -31.29 -6.36 -27.71
CA ALA A 689 -31.11 -5.02 -27.16
C ALA A 689 -30.09 -4.25 -27.99
N LEU A 690 -28.96 -4.89 -28.35
CA LEU A 690 -27.93 -4.28 -29.20
C LEU A 690 -27.14 -5.31 -30.01
N PHE A 691 -27.06 -5.13 -31.32
CA PHE A 691 -26.15 -5.85 -32.20
C PHE A 691 -25.14 -4.87 -32.78
N PHE A 692 -23.91 -4.90 -32.28
CA PHE A 692 -22.78 -4.10 -32.78
C PHE A 692 -22.05 -4.87 -33.88
N ALA A 693 -21.88 -4.23 -35.03
CA ALA A 693 -21.06 -4.68 -36.13
C ALA A 693 -19.97 -3.62 -36.43
N PRO A 694 -18.85 -3.66 -35.69
CA PRO A 694 -17.75 -2.74 -35.94
C PRO A 694 -17.11 -3.01 -37.31
N ASN A 695 -16.70 -1.95 -38.01
CA ASN A 695 -16.17 -1.97 -39.38
C ASN A 695 -17.14 -2.45 -40.48
N HIS A 696 -18.44 -2.50 -40.19
CA HIS A 696 -19.48 -2.80 -41.19
C HIS A 696 -20.21 -1.53 -41.64
N THR A 697 -20.63 -1.50 -42.91
CA THR A 697 -21.65 -0.57 -43.41
C THR A 697 -23.04 -1.16 -43.15
N ILE A 698 -24.12 -0.43 -43.48
CA ILE A 698 -25.46 -1.02 -43.44
C ILE A 698 -25.57 -2.16 -44.45
N GLU A 699 -25.01 -1.98 -45.65
CA GLU A 699 -25.02 -3.01 -46.70
C GLU A 699 -24.28 -4.29 -46.28
N SER A 700 -23.04 -4.16 -45.77
CA SER A 700 -22.28 -5.35 -45.35
C SER A 700 -22.91 -6.06 -44.15
N PHE A 701 -23.54 -5.29 -43.24
CA PHE A 701 -24.29 -5.85 -42.12
C PHE A 701 -25.57 -6.58 -42.57
N ASN A 702 -26.30 -6.02 -43.53
CA ASN A 702 -27.49 -6.66 -44.08
C ASN A 702 -27.11 -7.99 -44.77
N ASN A 703 -26.06 -8.00 -45.58
CA ASN A 703 -25.57 -9.24 -46.22
C ASN A 703 -25.13 -10.29 -45.18
N LEU A 704 -24.51 -9.87 -44.07
CA LEU A 704 -24.11 -10.76 -42.98
C LEU A 704 -25.31 -11.40 -42.26
N THR A 705 -26.41 -10.66 -42.12
CA THR A 705 -27.57 -11.05 -41.30
C THR A 705 -28.75 -11.57 -42.12
N GLU A 706 -28.72 -11.42 -43.44
CA GLU A 706 -29.76 -11.87 -44.36
C GLU A 706 -30.15 -13.35 -44.17
N PRO A 707 -29.20 -14.32 -44.09
CA PRO A 707 -29.58 -15.73 -43.89
C PRO A 707 -30.38 -15.97 -42.61
N PHE A 708 -30.06 -15.24 -41.54
CA PHE A 708 -30.79 -15.33 -40.27
C PHE A 708 -32.20 -14.72 -40.41
N PHE A 709 -32.32 -13.54 -41.01
CA PHE A 709 -33.63 -12.90 -41.19
C PHE A 709 -34.54 -13.65 -42.17
N ASP A 710 -33.98 -14.31 -43.18
CA ASP A 710 -34.76 -15.15 -44.10
C ASP A 710 -35.30 -16.41 -43.42
N GLU A 711 -34.55 -17.01 -42.49
CA GLU A 711 -35.04 -18.11 -41.66
C GLU A 711 -36.23 -17.67 -40.79
N LEU A 712 -36.16 -16.46 -40.21
CA LEU A 712 -37.28 -15.87 -39.45
C LEU A 712 -38.52 -15.62 -40.31
N LYS A 713 -38.35 -15.09 -41.53
CA LYS A 713 -39.45 -14.92 -42.48
C LYS A 713 -40.10 -16.27 -42.83
N ALA A 714 -39.30 -17.31 -43.09
CA ALA A 714 -39.80 -18.66 -43.37
C ALA A 714 -40.58 -19.29 -42.20
N LEU A 715 -40.33 -18.83 -40.97
CA LEU A 715 -41.07 -19.21 -39.76
C LEU A 715 -42.33 -18.36 -39.52
N ASN A 716 -42.69 -17.47 -40.45
CA ASN A 716 -43.76 -16.48 -40.32
C ASN A 716 -43.56 -15.51 -39.14
N ILE A 717 -42.31 -15.23 -38.77
CA ILE A 717 -41.98 -14.24 -37.74
C ILE A 717 -41.67 -12.92 -38.44
N SER A 718 -42.60 -11.97 -38.35
CA SER A 718 -42.41 -10.61 -38.88
C SER A 718 -41.71 -9.75 -37.83
N MET A 719 -40.57 -9.17 -38.19
CA MET A 719 -39.88 -8.15 -37.40
C MET A 719 -39.25 -7.12 -38.33
N THR A 720 -39.10 -5.88 -37.85
CA THR A 720 -38.41 -4.82 -38.57
C THR A 720 -37.18 -4.40 -37.76
N PRO A 721 -35.96 -4.83 -38.13
CA PRO A 721 -34.76 -4.39 -37.43
C PRO A 721 -34.54 -2.89 -37.62
N ASN A 722 -34.26 -2.18 -36.53
CA ASN A 722 -33.84 -0.79 -36.59
C ASN A 722 -32.31 -0.75 -36.66
N THR A 723 -31.79 -0.63 -37.88
CA THR A 723 -30.35 -0.61 -38.17
C THR A 723 -29.89 0.82 -38.44
N THR A 724 -28.85 1.26 -37.73
CA THR A 724 -28.27 2.60 -37.83
C THR A 724 -26.76 2.53 -37.95
N PHE A 725 -26.20 3.34 -38.84
CA PHE A 725 -24.75 3.47 -39.00
C PHE A 725 -24.21 4.68 -38.23
N TYR A 726 -23.06 4.51 -37.60
CA TYR A 726 -22.36 5.53 -36.83
C TYR A 726 -20.92 5.67 -37.30
N GLU A 727 -20.46 6.91 -37.43
CA GLU A 727 -19.09 7.23 -37.86
C GLU A 727 -18.03 6.97 -36.78
N ASP A 728 -18.44 6.75 -35.51
CA ASP A 728 -17.54 6.41 -34.41
C ASP A 728 -18.18 5.52 -33.35
N PHE A 729 -17.33 4.75 -32.67
CA PHE A 729 -17.69 3.88 -31.55
C PHE A 729 -18.38 4.63 -30.39
N TYR A 730 -17.95 5.85 -30.05
CA TYR A 730 -18.59 6.65 -29.00
C TYR A 730 -20.05 6.92 -29.33
N SER A 731 -20.35 7.37 -30.55
CA SER A 731 -21.71 7.72 -30.97
C SER A 731 -22.61 6.49 -31.04
N ALA A 732 -22.05 5.35 -31.47
CA ALA A 732 -22.74 4.07 -31.40
C ALA A 732 -23.04 3.66 -29.95
N ASN A 733 -22.12 3.90 -29.00
CA ASN A 733 -22.31 3.56 -27.59
C ASN A 733 -23.29 4.52 -26.87
N LYS A 734 -23.10 5.84 -27.00
CA LYS A 734 -23.93 6.88 -26.36
C LYS A 734 -25.41 6.77 -26.73
N GLY A 735 -25.70 6.37 -27.97
CA GLY A 735 -27.06 6.17 -28.47
C GLY A 735 -27.65 4.79 -28.15
N SER A 736 -26.97 3.96 -27.36
CA SER A 736 -27.36 2.57 -27.07
C SER A 736 -27.81 2.34 -25.64
N TRP A 737 -27.53 3.28 -24.74
CA TRP A 737 -27.76 3.13 -23.30
C TRP A 737 -28.48 4.37 -22.75
N GLY A 738 -29.78 4.46 -22.99
CA GLY A 738 -30.66 5.43 -22.30
C GLY A 738 -31.10 4.86 -20.96
N ALA A 739 -31.15 5.69 -19.91
CA ALA A 739 -31.74 5.45 -18.58
C ALA A 739 -31.84 3.97 -18.13
N ASP A 740 -30.73 3.23 -18.12
CA ASP A 740 -30.70 1.90 -17.51
C ASP A 740 -31.09 2.02 -16.03
N THR A 741 -32.13 1.28 -15.62
CA THR A 741 -32.54 1.19 -14.22
C THR A 741 -31.54 0.33 -13.46
N MET A 742 -30.44 0.95 -13.04
CA MET A 742 -29.46 0.40 -12.10
C MET A 742 -30.02 0.47 -10.67
N GLY A 743 -29.40 -0.25 -9.72
CA GLY A 743 -29.85 -0.21 -8.32
C GLY A 743 -30.86 -1.30 -7.95
N ARG A 744 -30.93 -2.41 -8.69
CA ARG A 744 -31.87 -3.51 -8.40
C ARG A 744 -31.55 -4.18 -7.07
N THR A 745 -32.56 -4.32 -6.23
CA THR A 745 -32.47 -4.76 -4.83
C THR A 745 -32.68 -6.26 -4.66
N ASN A 746 -33.27 -6.88 -5.67
CA ASN A 746 -33.85 -8.22 -5.63
C ASN A 746 -33.23 -9.20 -6.63
N ILE A 747 -32.21 -8.81 -7.39
CA ILE A 747 -31.66 -9.67 -8.44
C ILE A 747 -30.35 -10.32 -8.03
N ARG A 748 -30.23 -11.63 -8.27
CA ARG A 748 -28.98 -12.38 -8.17
C ARG A 748 -28.69 -13.01 -9.52
N GLN A 749 -27.51 -12.74 -10.06
CA GLN A 749 -27.12 -13.21 -11.38
C GLN A 749 -25.97 -14.20 -11.30
N ALA A 750 -25.90 -15.08 -12.29
CA ALA A 750 -24.81 -16.00 -12.51
C ALA A 750 -24.50 -16.08 -14.00
N THR A 751 -23.25 -16.39 -14.35
CA THR A 751 -22.80 -16.37 -15.74
C THR A 751 -21.95 -17.57 -16.11
N ARG A 752 -21.85 -17.84 -17.42
CA ARG A 752 -20.95 -18.86 -17.97
C ARG A 752 -20.35 -18.41 -19.30
N LEU A 753 -19.04 -18.57 -19.42
CA LEU A 753 -18.32 -18.51 -20.69
C LEU A 753 -18.53 -19.84 -21.43
N LEU A 754 -18.98 -19.75 -22.67
CA LEU A 754 -19.27 -20.88 -23.54
C LEU A 754 -18.19 -20.99 -24.62
N PRO A 755 -17.43 -22.11 -24.65
CA PRO A 755 -16.33 -22.27 -25.59
C PRO A 755 -16.82 -22.55 -27.02
N LYS A 756 -16.00 -22.18 -28.01
CA LYS A 756 -16.19 -22.48 -29.44
C LYS A 756 -16.47 -23.97 -29.71
N SER A 757 -15.90 -24.85 -28.89
CA SER A 757 -16.07 -26.30 -29.00
C SER A 757 -17.51 -26.80 -28.83
N ILE A 758 -18.42 -25.98 -28.32
CA ILE A 758 -19.86 -26.28 -28.30
C ILE A 758 -20.45 -26.33 -29.72
N TRP A 759 -19.97 -25.49 -30.63
CA TRP A 759 -20.47 -25.40 -32.01
C TRP A 759 -19.79 -26.38 -32.97
N GLU A 760 -18.79 -27.14 -32.51
CA GLU A 760 -18.03 -28.07 -33.35
C GLU A 760 -18.75 -29.41 -33.60
N THR A 761 -19.62 -29.85 -32.68
CA THR A 761 -20.35 -31.12 -32.83
C THR A 761 -21.86 -30.95 -32.59
N PRO A 762 -22.72 -31.65 -33.35
CA PRO A 762 -24.17 -31.59 -33.17
C PRO A 762 -24.63 -31.95 -31.76
N GLU A 763 -23.96 -32.89 -31.10
CA GLU A 763 -24.32 -33.38 -29.76
C GLU A 763 -24.09 -32.30 -28.70
N LYS A 764 -22.92 -31.66 -28.72
CA LYS A 764 -22.60 -30.57 -27.79
C LYS A 764 -23.51 -29.37 -28.02
N TYR A 765 -23.74 -29.00 -29.27
CA TYR A 765 -24.63 -27.91 -29.63
C TYR A 765 -26.07 -28.18 -29.17
N THR A 766 -26.58 -29.39 -29.43
CA THR A 766 -27.94 -29.78 -29.02
C THR A 766 -28.08 -29.75 -27.50
N SER A 767 -27.09 -30.28 -26.77
CA SER A 767 -27.07 -30.22 -25.31
C SER A 767 -27.08 -28.77 -24.79
N PHE A 768 -26.32 -27.88 -25.42
CA PHE A 768 -26.32 -26.45 -25.11
C PHE A 768 -27.70 -25.82 -25.32
N TYR A 769 -28.25 -25.98 -26.53
CA TYR A 769 -29.50 -25.37 -26.91
C TYR A 769 -30.66 -25.83 -26.01
N GLU A 770 -30.79 -27.14 -25.76
CA GLU A 770 -31.85 -27.65 -24.88
C GLU A 770 -31.67 -27.21 -23.42
N THR A 771 -30.45 -27.05 -22.94
CA THR A 771 -30.19 -26.54 -21.58
C THR A 771 -30.65 -25.08 -21.45
N ILE A 772 -30.31 -24.23 -22.41
CA ILE A 772 -30.75 -22.82 -22.40
C ILE A 772 -32.26 -22.72 -22.55
N ARG A 773 -32.84 -23.50 -23.46
CA ARG A 773 -34.29 -23.60 -23.63
C ARG A 773 -34.99 -24.02 -22.34
N SER A 774 -34.53 -25.09 -21.71
CA SER A 774 -35.08 -25.57 -20.44
C SER A 774 -34.98 -24.52 -19.34
N THR A 775 -33.88 -23.76 -19.30
CA THR A 775 -33.67 -22.68 -18.32
C THR A 775 -34.71 -21.57 -18.51
N VAL A 776 -34.96 -21.13 -19.74
CA VAL A 776 -36.00 -20.12 -20.01
C VAL A 776 -37.41 -20.66 -19.73
N MET A 777 -37.67 -21.92 -20.10
CA MET A 777 -38.98 -22.54 -19.91
C MET A 777 -39.29 -22.84 -18.44
N SER A 778 -38.29 -22.89 -17.54
CA SER A 778 -38.51 -22.95 -16.09
C SER A 778 -38.94 -21.60 -15.49
N GLY A 779 -39.05 -20.55 -16.31
CA GLY A 779 -39.41 -19.19 -15.88
C GLY A 779 -38.21 -18.29 -15.59
N ALA A 780 -36.97 -18.79 -15.72
CA ALA A 780 -35.79 -17.95 -15.59
C ALA A 780 -35.55 -17.12 -16.85
N THR A 781 -34.73 -16.08 -16.71
CA THR A 781 -34.28 -15.26 -17.84
C THR A 781 -32.90 -15.69 -18.28
N VAL A 782 -32.65 -15.65 -19.59
CA VAL A 782 -31.32 -15.86 -20.17
C VAL A 782 -30.95 -14.65 -21.01
N GLY A 783 -29.83 -14.01 -20.67
CA GLY A 783 -29.22 -12.98 -21.50
C GLY A 783 -27.83 -13.39 -21.93
N GLY A 784 -27.23 -12.59 -22.81
CA GLY A 784 -25.82 -12.78 -23.10
C GLY A 784 -25.31 -12.04 -24.32
N TYR A 785 -24.13 -12.49 -24.73
CA TYR A 785 -23.31 -11.85 -25.74
C TYR A 785 -22.65 -12.91 -26.61
N HIS A 786 -22.71 -12.77 -27.93
CA HIS A 786 -21.74 -13.42 -28.80
C HIS A 786 -20.50 -12.53 -28.88
N MET A 787 -19.32 -13.10 -28.66
CA MET A 787 -18.02 -12.45 -28.84
C MET A 787 -16.93 -13.51 -28.88
N ALA A 788 -15.85 -13.25 -29.60
CA ALA A 788 -14.72 -14.18 -29.72
C ALA A 788 -13.35 -13.50 -29.52
N PRO A 789 -13.07 -12.97 -28.31
CA PRO A 789 -11.72 -12.56 -27.95
C PRO A 789 -10.73 -13.70 -28.23
N SER A 790 -9.59 -13.40 -28.85
CA SER A 790 -8.68 -14.42 -29.41
C SER A 790 -7.18 -14.17 -29.21
N ASN A 791 -6.81 -13.07 -28.55
CA ASN A 791 -5.42 -12.63 -28.36
C ASN A 791 -4.60 -12.51 -29.64
N PRO A 792 -5.07 -11.74 -30.64
CA PRO A 792 -4.37 -11.59 -31.92
C PRO A 792 -2.98 -10.96 -31.78
N PHE A 793 -2.70 -10.30 -30.65
CA PHE A 793 -1.42 -9.65 -30.36
C PHE A 793 -0.49 -10.47 -29.44
N ASN A 794 -0.85 -11.72 -29.12
CA ASN A 794 -0.08 -12.63 -28.27
C ASN A 794 0.40 -11.99 -26.94
N VAL A 795 -0.49 -11.24 -26.29
CA VAL A 795 -0.24 -10.58 -25.01
C VAL A 795 -0.18 -11.63 -23.90
N ASP A 796 0.91 -11.63 -23.11
CA ASP A 796 1.00 -12.40 -21.87
C ASP A 796 0.47 -11.58 -20.69
N ASN A 797 -0.62 -12.05 -20.08
CA ASN A 797 -1.23 -11.46 -18.90
C ASN A 797 -2.09 -12.46 -18.11
N ALA A 798 -2.71 -12.00 -17.03
CA ALA A 798 -3.52 -12.81 -16.14
C ALA A 798 -5.00 -12.93 -16.55
N VAL A 799 -5.40 -12.49 -17.74
CA VAL A 799 -6.77 -12.74 -18.23
C VAL A 799 -6.98 -14.24 -18.29
N ASN A 800 -8.09 -14.73 -17.72
CA ASN A 800 -8.43 -16.14 -17.73
C ASN A 800 -8.41 -16.70 -19.16
N GLU A 801 -7.64 -17.78 -19.38
CA GLU A 801 -7.39 -18.33 -20.70
C GLU A 801 -8.66 -18.75 -21.45
N ALA A 802 -9.76 -19.03 -20.73
CA ALA A 802 -11.04 -19.38 -21.33
C ALA A 802 -11.65 -18.27 -22.19
N TRP A 803 -11.30 -17.00 -21.95
CA TRP A 803 -11.71 -15.92 -22.84
C TRP A 803 -11.25 -16.17 -24.29
N ARG A 804 -10.06 -16.75 -24.48
CA ARG A 804 -9.46 -16.93 -25.82
C ARG A 804 -10.16 -18.02 -26.65
N SER A 805 -10.89 -18.91 -25.99
CA SER A 805 -11.71 -19.94 -26.63
C SER A 805 -13.21 -19.65 -26.53
N THR A 806 -13.61 -18.50 -25.99
CA THR A 806 -15.02 -18.13 -25.82
C THR A 806 -15.65 -17.82 -27.18
N GLN A 807 -16.90 -18.26 -27.33
CA GLN A 807 -17.79 -17.96 -28.45
C GLN A 807 -19.00 -17.14 -27.98
N SER A 808 -19.41 -17.36 -26.73
CA SER A 808 -20.51 -16.65 -26.11
C SER A 808 -20.31 -16.54 -24.60
N PHE A 809 -20.85 -15.48 -24.03
CA PHE A 809 -20.93 -15.24 -22.60
C PHE A 809 -22.40 -15.09 -22.24
N LEU A 810 -22.94 -16.05 -21.48
CA LEU A 810 -24.36 -16.04 -21.09
C LEU A 810 -24.53 -15.72 -19.62
N THR A 811 -25.64 -15.06 -19.31
CA THR A 811 -26.09 -14.73 -17.96
C THR A 811 -27.48 -15.29 -17.74
N THR A 812 -27.72 -15.73 -16.52
CA THR A 812 -29.07 -15.97 -16.00
C THR A 812 -29.19 -15.31 -14.64
N ALA A 813 -30.42 -15.11 -14.19
CA ALA A 813 -30.67 -14.49 -12.90
C ALA A 813 -31.93 -15.06 -12.26
N ASN A 814 -31.95 -15.01 -10.94
CA ASN A 814 -33.14 -15.26 -10.15
C ASN A 814 -33.55 -13.98 -9.42
N LEU A 815 -34.86 -13.80 -9.24
CA LEU A 815 -35.42 -12.70 -8.45
C LEU A 815 -35.71 -13.20 -7.04
N VAL A 816 -35.30 -12.44 -6.04
CA VAL A 816 -35.52 -12.72 -4.62
C VAL A 816 -36.30 -11.57 -3.99
N PRO A 817 -37.47 -11.81 -3.38
CA PRO A 817 -38.26 -10.76 -2.75
C PRO A 817 -37.45 -9.84 -1.83
N ASP A 818 -37.81 -8.55 -1.79
CA ASP A 818 -37.09 -7.54 -0.99
C ASP A 818 -37.16 -7.83 0.52
N ASP A 819 -38.25 -8.44 0.97
CA ASP A 819 -38.55 -8.85 2.33
C ASP A 819 -38.28 -10.34 2.62
N ALA A 820 -37.66 -11.06 1.67
CA ALA A 820 -37.39 -12.49 1.80
C ALA A 820 -36.63 -12.81 3.10
N ALA A 821 -37.13 -13.80 3.85
CA ALA A 821 -36.46 -14.31 5.03
C ALA A 821 -35.14 -14.99 4.64
N PRO A 822 -34.14 -15.10 5.56
CA PRO A 822 -32.87 -15.75 5.26
C PRO A 822 -33.01 -17.15 4.65
N ALA A 823 -33.97 -17.97 5.10
CA ALA A 823 -34.22 -19.30 4.54
C ALA A 823 -34.75 -19.27 3.09
N GLU A 824 -35.61 -18.31 2.76
CA GLU A 824 -36.14 -18.14 1.40
C GLU A 824 -35.05 -17.64 0.45
N LEU A 825 -34.25 -16.67 0.90
CA LEU A 825 -33.08 -16.18 0.18
C LEU A 825 -32.05 -17.30 -0.02
N LYS A 826 -31.86 -18.19 0.97
CA LYS A 826 -31.02 -19.38 0.82
C LYS A 826 -31.54 -20.30 -0.26
N ASN A 827 -32.82 -20.64 -0.24
CA ASN A 827 -33.41 -21.56 -1.22
C ASN A 827 -33.32 -21.00 -2.65
N ALA A 828 -33.65 -19.72 -2.84
CA ALA A 828 -33.51 -19.06 -4.13
C ALA A 828 -32.03 -18.98 -4.58
N SER A 829 -31.11 -18.84 -3.62
CA SER A 829 -29.68 -18.81 -3.90
C SER A 829 -29.15 -20.19 -4.30
N ASP A 830 -29.50 -21.23 -3.57
CA ASP A 830 -29.10 -22.60 -3.86
C ASP A 830 -29.66 -23.07 -5.21
N HIS A 831 -30.91 -22.71 -5.54
CA HIS A 831 -31.51 -23.03 -6.83
C HIS A 831 -30.72 -22.44 -8.02
N LEU A 832 -30.34 -21.16 -7.93
CA LEU A 832 -29.51 -20.53 -8.97
C LEU A 832 -28.13 -21.20 -9.04
N ALA A 833 -27.47 -21.37 -7.89
CA ALA A 833 -26.09 -21.79 -7.82
C ALA A 833 -25.90 -23.28 -8.13
N PHE A 834 -26.77 -24.16 -7.66
CA PHE A 834 -26.57 -25.60 -7.66
C PHE A 834 -27.57 -26.39 -8.51
N ASP A 835 -28.67 -25.79 -8.97
CA ASP A 835 -29.57 -26.45 -9.93
C ASP A 835 -29.36 -25.89 -11.33
N MET A 836 -29.62 -24.58 -11.51
CA MET A 836 -29.54 -23.93 -12.82
C MET A 836 -28.11 -23.92 -13.36
N MET A 837 -27.17 -23.35 -12.58
CA MET A 837 -25.79 -23.22 -13.06
C MET A 837 -25.05 -24.56 -13.17
N ASP A 838 -25.46 -25.59 -12.42
CA ASP A 838 -24.94 -26.95 -12.59
C ASP A 838 -25.27 -27.53 -13.97
N SER A 839 -26.47 -27.26 -14.48
CA SER A 839 -26.83 -27.67 -15.86
C SER A 839 -25.96 -26.97 -16.90
N TRP A 840 -25.63 -25.68 -16.69
CA TRP A 840 -24.76 -24.92 -17.59
C TRP A 840 -23.30 -25.38 -17.50
N ARG A 841 -22.82 -25.75 -16.30
CA ARG A 841 -21.50 -26.34 -16.09
C ARG A 841 -21.34 -27.69 -16.79
N LYS A 842 -22.41 -28.50 -16.90
CA LYS A 842 -22.37 -29.77 -17.66
C LYS A 842 -22.20 -29.55 -19.17
N VAL A 843 -22.81 -28.51 -19.71
CA VAL A 843 -22.68 -28.13 -21.14
C VAL A 843 -21.31 -27.52 -21.43
N ALA A 844 -20.84 -26.65 -20.56
CA ALA A 844 -19.57 -25.95 -20.71
C ALA A 844 -18.67 -26.24 -19.49
N PRO A 845 -18.14 -27.46 -19.34
CA PRO A 845 -17.34 -27.83 -18.17
C PRO A 845 -15.97 -27.18 -18.21
N ASN A 846 -15.30 -27.13 -17.06
CA ASN A 846 -13.98 -26.51 -16.95
C ASN A 846 -12.94 -27.18 -17.86
N SER A 847 -13.05 -28.49 -18.07
CA SER A 847 -12.19 -29.25 -18.99
C SER A 847 -12.37 -28.91 -20.47
N ALA A 848 -13.52 -28.37 -20.87
CA ALA A 848 -13.83 -27.99 -22.25
C ALA A 848 -13.63 -26.49 -22.53
N GLY A 849 -13.17 -25.72 -21.53
CA GLY A 849 -12.95 -24.27 -21.64
C GLY A 849 -14.10 -23.41 -21.13
N GLY A 850 -15.15 -23.97 -20.52
CA GLY A 850 -16.16 -23.16 -19.85
C GLY A 850 -15.66 -22.60 -18.53
N ARG A 851 -16.02 -21.35 -18.19
CA ARG A 851 -15.54 -20.61 -17.00
C ARG A 851 -16.55 -19.55 -16.58
N VAL A 852 -16.24 -18.73 -15.58
CA VAL A 852 -17.09 -17.62 -15.13
C VAL A 852 -16.30 -16.31 -15.16
N TYR A 853 -16.95 -15.23 -15.61
CA TYR A 853 -16.30 -13.92 -15.59
C TYR A 853 -16.36 -13.32 -14.18
N LEU A 854 -15.21 -13.17 -13.54
CA LEU A 854 -15.06 -12.74 -12.13
C LEU A 854 -15.77 -11.43 -11.75
N LYS A 855 -16.07 -10.57 -12.73
CA LYS A 855 -16.75 -9.28 -12.51
C LYS A 855 -18.26 -9.41 -12.51
N GLU A 856 -18.79 -10.39 -13.22
CA GLU A 856 -20.22 -10.65 -13.42
C GLU A 856 -20.57 -12.07 -12.96
N ALA A 857 -19.96 -12.50 -11.86
CA ALA A 857 -20.12 -13.82 -11.29
C ALA A 857 -21.21 -13.85 -10.23
N ASP A 858 -21.54 -15.06 -9.79
CA ASP A 858 -22.27 -15.29 -8.56
C ASP A 858 -21.31 -15.42 -7.36
N ILE A 859 -21.76 -15.03 -6.16
CA ILE A 859 -20.92 -15.05 -4.95
C ILE A 859 -20.69 -16.48 -4.40
N GLN A 860 -21.57 -17.43 -4.71
CA GLN A 860 -21.49 -18.82 -4.26
C GLN A 860 -20.91 -19.74 -5.35
N GLU A 861 -20.24 -19.19 -6.37
CA GLU A 861 -19.54 -20.02 -7.35
C GLU A 861 -18.56 -20.96 -6.63
N SER A 862 -18.78 -22.26 -6.75
CA SER A 862 -18.16 -23.27 -5.88
C SER A 862 -16.68 -23.49 -6.17
N ASP A 863 -16.27 -23.39 -7.45
CA ASP A 863 -14.89 -23.53 -7.90
C ASP A 863 -14.33 -22.19 -8.41
N TRP A 864 -14.68 -21.09 -7.72
CA TRP A 864 -14.35 -19.72 -8.14
C TRP A 864 -12.85 -19.51 -8.40
N GLN A 865 -11.94 -20.23 -7.71
CA GLN A 865 -10.51 -20.13 -7.99
C GLN A 865 -10.19 -20.50 -9.44
N VAL A 866 -10.71 -21.63 -9.92
CA VAL A 866 -10.50 -22.10 -11.29
C VAL A 866 -11.41 -21.34 -12.25
N ASP A 867 -12.65 -21.08 -11.87
CA ASP A 867 -13.63 -20.43 -12.72
C ASP A 867 -13.26 -18.99 -13.06
N PHE A 868 -12.74 -18.23 -12.09
CA PHE A 868 -12.42 -16.81 -12.28
C PHE A 868 -11.02 -16.61 -12.85
N TYR A 869 -10.05 -17.37 -12.36
CA TYR A 869 -8.63 -17.11 -12.65
C TYR A 869 -7.99 -18.17 -13.55
N GLY A 870 -8.55 -19.38 -13.61
CA GLY A 870 -7.95 -20.50 -14.35
C GLY A 870 -7.02 -21.33 -13.47
N ALA A 871 -7.04 -22.65 -13.65
CA ALA A 871 -6.26 -23.60 -12.84
C ALA A 871 -4.74 -23.38 -12.97
N LYS A 872 -4.27 -22.88 -14.12
CA LYS A 872 -2.85 -22.59 -14.36
C LYS A 872 -2.42 -21.25 -13.74
N HIS A 873 -3.26 -20.22 -13.83
CA HIS A 873 -2.90 -18.89 -13.36
C HIS A 873 -3.13 -18.70 -11.86
N TYR A 874 -4.12 -19.35 -11.24
CA TYR A 874 -4.45 -19.14 -9.83
C TYR A 874 -3.23 -19.31 -8.89
N PRO A 875 -2.41 -20.39 -8.97
CA PRO A 875 -1.26 -20.53 -8.08
C PRO A 875 -0.20 -19.43 -8.27
N LYS A 876 0.04 -19.00 -9.52
CA LYS A 876 0.97 -17.91 -9.85
C LYS A 876 0.45 -16.58 -9.30
N LEU A 877 -0.84 -16.28 -9.52
CA LEU A 877 -1.50 -15.10 -9.01
C LEU A 877 -1.48 -15.04 -7.48
N LEU A 878 -1.75 -16.15 -6.80
CA LEU A 878 -1.67 -16.25 -5.35
C LEU A 878 -0.24 -16.06 -4.82
N GLY A 879 0.77 -16.57 -5.54
CA GLY A 879 2.18 -16.30 -5.20
C GLY A 879 2.55 -14.82 -5.31
N ILE A 880 2.04 -14.14 -6.33
CA ILE A 880 2.22 -12.68 -6.52
C ILE A 880 1.46 -11.93 -5.43
N GLU A 881 0.22 -12.31 -5.10
CA GLU A 881 -0.56 -11.72 -4.00
C GLU A 881 0.23 -11.77 -2.69
N LYS A 882 0.75 -12.93 -2.30
CA LYS A 882 1.54 -13.09 -1.07
C LYS A 882 2.82 -12.25 -1.06
N LYS A 883 3.39 -11.95 -2.22
CA LYS A 883 4.56 -11.07 -2.35
C LYS A 883 4.19 -9.60 -2.09
N TRP A 884 3.07 -9.14 -2.66
CA TRP A 884 2.66 -7.73 -2.65
C TRP A 884 1.75 -7.34 -1.47
N ASP A 885 1.07 -8.31 -0.87
CA ASP A 885 0.26 -8.17 0.35
C ASP A 885 0.46 -9.34 1.34
N PRO A 886 1.70 -9.53 1.87
CA PRO A 886 1.99 -10.63 2.79
C PRO A 886 1.17 -10.57 4.10
N LYS A 887 0.53 -9.44 4.41
CA LYS A 887 -0.20 -9.21 5.66
C LYS A 887 -1.71 -9.30 5.49
N GLY A 888 -2.22 -9.46 4.27
CA GLY A 888 -3.66 -9.45 3.98
C GLY A 888 -4.31 -8.12 4.40
N VAL A 889 -3.72 -7.02 3.96
CA VAL A 889 -4.29 -5.66 4.08
C VAL A 889 -5.54 -5.56 3.22
N PHE A 890 -5.47 -6.08 2.00
CA PHE A 890 -6.55 -6.11 1.04
C PHE A 890 -7.36 -7.40 1.19
N TYR A 891 -8.68 -7.26 1.05
CA TYR A 891 -9.61 -8.36 1.05
C TYR A 891 -10.83 -7.99 0.23
N ALA A 892 -11.30 -8.93 -0.57
CA ALA A 892 -12.65 -8.94 -1.11
C ALA A 892 -13.11 -10.39 -1.24
N THR A 893 -14.43 -10.62 -1.15
CA THR A 893 -14.98 -11.96 -1.39
C THR A 893 -14.57 -12.48 -2.77
N THR A 894 -14.18 -13.75 -2.88
CA THR A 894 -13.71 -14.42 -4.11
C THR A 894 -12.54 -13.71 -4.82
N ALA A 895 -11.79 -12.86 -4.10
CA ALA A 895 -10.50 -12.35 -4.54
C ALA A 895 -9.40 -13.36 -4.19
N LEU A 896 -8.23 -13.23 -4.81
CA LEU A 896 -7.08 -14.10 -4.51
C LEU A 896 -6.77 -14.07 -3.01
N GLY A 897 -6.55 -15.23 -2.40
CA GLY A 897 -6.23 -15.35 -0.96
C GLY A 897 -7.42 -15.12 -0.03
N SER A 898 -8.62 -14.81 -0.56
CA SER A 898 -9.82 -14.57 0.25
C SER A 898 -10.28 -15.80 1.03
N GLU A 899 -9.91 -17.01 0.60
CA GLU A 899 -10.13 -18.28 1.31
C GLU A 899 -9.43 -18.37 2.66
N SER A 900 -8.43 -17.51 2.90
CA SER A 900 -7.77 -17.39 4.21
C SER A 900 -8.58 -16.54 5.20
N TRP A 901 -9.78 -16.10 4.81
CA TRP A 901 -10.65 -15.24 5.60
C TRP A 901 -12.10 -15.69 5.55
N GLU A 902 -12.83 -15.51 6.64
CA GLU A 902 -14.26 -15.71 6.78
C GLU A 902 -14.96 -14.43 7.28
N LEU A 903 -16.20 -14.23 6.83
CA LEU A 903 -17.08 -13.19 7.35
C LEU A 903 -18.03 -13.81 8.37
N ARG A 904 -17.99 -13.31 9.61
CA ARG A 904 -18.85 -13.74 10.71
C ARG A 904 -20.06 -12.80 10.82
N ASN A 905 -21.16 -13.17 10.19
CA ASN A 905 -22.40 -12.39 10.10
C ASN A 905 -23.69 -13.17 10.39
N GLY A 906 -23.57 -14.41 10.89
CA GLY A 906 -24.70 -15.29 11.15
C GLY A 906 -25.38 -15.79 9.87
N GLU A 907 -26.54 -16.42 10.03
CA GLU A 907 -27.29 -16.96 8.89
C GLU A 907 -28.02 -15.82 8.15
N GLN A 908 -27.54 -15.51 6.95
CA GLN A 908 -28.10 -14.47 6.07
C GLN A 908 -28.74 -15.06 4.81
N GLY A 909 -28.73 -16.38 4.65
CA GLY A 909 -29.19 -17.09 3.45
C GLY A 909 -28.25 -17.02 2.25
N VAL A 910 -27.53 -15.91 2.09
CA VAL A 910 -26.46 -15.72 1.09
C VAL A 910 -25.25 -15.10 1.77
N GLN A 911 -24.05 -15.28 1.20
CA GLN A 911 -22.89 -14.56 1.67
C GLN A 911 -23.11 -13.04 1.46
N THR A 912 -23.05 -12.26 2.53
CA THR A 912 -23.12 -10.80 2.49
C THR A 912 -21.79 -10.19 2.92
N GLN A 913 -21.65 -8.88 2.81
CA GLN A 913 -20.50 -8.14 3.35
C GLN A 913 -20.72 -7.65 4.79
N ASN A 914 -21.78 -8.15 5.43
CA ASN A 914 -22.11 -7.88 6.82
C ASN A 914 -21.09 -8.57 7.72
N GLY A 915 -20.93 -8.08 8.95
CA GLY A 915 -20.17 -8.75 9.99
C GLY A 915 -18.64 -8.62 9.96
N ARG A 916 -18.01 -9.30 10.90
CA ARG A 916 -16.58 -9.16 11.19
C ARG A 916 -15.75 -10.07 10.30
N LEU A 917 -14.67 -9.55 9.74
CA LEU A 917 -13.71 -10.30 8.93
C LEU A 917 -12.65 -10.96 9.82
N CYS A 918 -12.53 -12.28 9.74
CA CYS A 918 -11.61 -13.09 10.55
C CYS A 918 -10.80 -14.05 9.69
N ARG A 919 -9.59 -14.40 10.12
CA ARG A 919 -8.77 -15.48 9.55
C ARG A 919 -9.44 -16.82 9.86
N VAL A 920 -9.41 -17.72 8.88
CA VAL A 920 -9.85 -19.12 8.99
C VAL A 920 -8.80 -19.95 9.72
#